data_AF-A0A932P4P0-F1
#
_entry.id   AF-A0A932P4P0-F1
#
_cell.length_a   1.000
_cell.length_b   1.000
_cell.length_c   1.000
_cell.angle_alpha   90.00
_cell.angle_beta   90.00
_cell.angle_gamma   90.00
#
_symmetry.space_group_name_H-M   'P 1'
#
loop_
_entity.id
_entity.type
_entity.pdbx_description
1 polymer ?
#
loop_
_entity_poly.entity_id
_entity_poly.type
_entity_poly.pdbx_seq_one_letter_code
_entity_poly.pdbx_strand_id
1 'polypeptide(L)'
;MPIAAVAVVAVAARTAAAAGVSHGLVSGIGAIWQGKTVTTLSALGGTLLSGALGQDPWGYLTTRHPDKAIGYSGLAGIGFGPLDLGDSNSMPNFGFEAIGGSAAPPARIRYSAVTGHVDLQPLDLGSGIFGDDVAAILAGNQAQIAADIAAGKTPVWDTHISWAVKRLLTAPWGAQFPLAHVGALTVFSTYCQAYGFFMSASLDEARPTNEILNDWVTAAGAEFVWSGGVLEIVPYSLSPVTGNGVTYTPDPTPVYDLGPDDFVRADNDDPSPLVKVSRRKLADVYNRVKVEYLDSANAYNVAVAAAEDPAHIDTFGLREAPVIKAHQIQEGAVAQLAADLALARHMSVLTEYQFPLGWRHCRLEPMKDLVTLTYPESDLDHELVRVIKIEEDEDGRLTVDAEEVPEGISVPRARLTFQASTSFALDVNAAPGPANAPVLFEAPDGLAATGLEVWIGASGGPIWGGCYVWVSETGDSYAPVGHIVNPARTGHLAAALVAGNSPDLVNVLAVDLGESRGQLQAADLIDAQSLNTLCWVASPAGGGELLAYKDATLVGPDQYDLGYLVRGAFGTDIVAHPIGADFMRLDGAVFKYPFRADQIGKTILFKLQSHNIWGGGIEDRAQLQAYTYTIRGSALASPLPAVTGLTTAFVAGITNLTWATVTDFRSPIDYEVRQGPSFNSAQVIGRTPLTQAPTYGDGTYWVAAHYKLPGGGDVYSANPVSVVVTGSQLVSNVIAAYDEAATGWSGTVTGGQAVAGAIQLAGVGDILAVANVLALADLIYYGGFGTGYYTVPASHRINIGRVAPCAVAASVTIRGQSIHDNVLAVTDALSISDVTGFLLGPNVDASVQIRLSQDGTSWGAWQDWIPGTFSAMAFDFRVRIVSWDAQTIPVLSGFKFSVDVPDRTEDHAVILGAGAATIITYPGAAFNGSKGGQGVAPNPQITIVGAQAGDDLVLSGITLAGFSVQVVNGGAIVARTINYRSQGY
;
A
#
# COMPACT_ATOMS: atom_id res chain seq x y z
N MET A 1 -55.32 -2.34 -9.95
CA MET A 1 -55.34 -1.07 -9.21
C MET A 1 -56.45 -1.11 -8.17
N PRO A 2 -56.37 -0.44 -7.00
CA PRO A 2 -55.16 0.07 -6.32
C PRO A 2 -55.15 -0.08 -4.76
N ILE A 3 -53.93 0.03 -4.20
CA ILE A 3 -53.48 0.90 -3.07
C ILE A 3 -54.13 0.79 -1.67
N ALA A 4 -53.27 0.56 -0.66
CA ALA A 4 -53.09 1.45 0.50
C ALA A 4 -51.73 1.23 1.18
N ALA A 5 -50.77 2.11 0.90
CA ALA A 5 -49.58 2.32 1.74
C ALA A 5 -49.86 3.52 2.65
N VAL A 6 -49.63 3.34 3.94
CA VAL A 6 -49.78 4.38 4.98
C VAL A 6 -48.65 5.39 4.82
N ALA A 7 -48.99 6.64 4.47
CA ALA A 7 -48.08 7.77 4.52
C ALA A 7 -48.00 8.30 5.96
N VAL A 8 -46.83 8.20 6.57
CA VAL A 8 -46.49 8.99 7.76
C VAL A 8 -46.14 10.39 7.26
N VAL A 9 -46.99 11.37 7.55
CA VAL A 9 -46.71 12.78 7.31
C VAL A 9 -45.87 13.29 8.49
N ALA A 10 -44.56 13.44 8.29
CA ALA A 10 -43.75 14.27 9.16
C ALA A 10 -44.05 15.73 8.82
N VAL A 11 -44.69 16.47 9.73
CA VAL A 11 -44.91 17.91 9.57
C VAL A 11 -43.64 18.61 10.05
N ALA A 12 -42.82 19.12 9.13
CA ALA A 12 -41.68 19.97 9.48
C ALA A 12 -42.22 21.28 10.10
N ALA A 13 -42.03 21.47 11.40
CA ALA A 13 -42.44 22.68 12.10
C ALA A 13 -41.46 23.82 11.80
N ARG A 14 -41.96 24.96 11.32
CA ARG A 14 -41.14 26.16 11.05
C ARG A 14 -41.66 27.34 11.85
N THR A 15 -40.76 28.12 12.46
CA THR A 15 -41.12 29.28 13.27
C THR A 15 -40.21 30.47 13.01
N ALA A 16 -40.71 31.69 13.26
CA ALA A 16 -39.89 32.88 13.34
C ALA A 16 -39.51 33.17 14.79
N ALA A 17 -38.24 33.42 15.04
CA ALA A 17 -37.72 33.67 16.37
C ALA A 17 -36.65 34.75 16.33
N ALA A 18 -36.60 35.60 17.36
CA ALA A 18 -35.49 36.52 17.58
C ALA A 18 -34.93 36.30 18.98
N ALA A 19 -33.62 36.34 19.12
CA ALA A 19 -32.91 36.17 20.39
C ALA A 19 -31.89 37.29 20.59
N GLY A 20 -31.77 37.79 21.81
CA GLY A 20 -30.66 38.67 22.20
C GLY A 20 -29.40 37.84 22.43
N VAL A 21 -28.26 38.32 21.93
CA VAL A 21 -26.96 37.62 22.04
C VAL A 21 -26.06 38.35 23.04
N SER A 22 -25.97 39.67 22.95
CA SER A 22 -25.14 40.46 23.86
C SER A 22 -25.60 41.92 23.93
N HIS A 23 -25.14 42.64 24.95
CA HIS A 23 -25.30 44.08 25.04
C HIS A 23 -24.11 44.79 24.36
N GLY A 24 -24.38 45.78 23.52
CA GLY A 24 -23.38 46.50 22.73
C GLY A 24 -23.40 46.16 21.23
N LEU A 25 -22.50 46.79 20.48
CA LEU A 25 -22.37 46.57 19.04
C LEU A 25 -21.65 45.24 18.76
N VAL A 26 -22.18 44.45 17.83
CA VAL A 26 -21.61 43.21 17.31
C VAL A 26 -21.41 43.35 15.80
N SER A 27 -20.22 42.99 15.30
CA SER A 27 -19.89 43.08 13.87
C SER A 27 -20.25 41.81 13.10
N GLY A 28 -20.38 40.68 13.79
CA GLY A 28 -20.66 39.39 13.19
C GLY A 28 -20.98 38.31 14.22
N ILE A 29 -21.47 37.17 13.73
CA ILE A 29 -21.57 35.93 14.49
C ILE A 29 -20.60 34.94 13.85
N GLY A 30 -19.70 34.39 14.66
CA GLY A 30 -18.75 33.37 14.24
C GLY A 30 -19.42 32.01 14.16
N ALA A 31 -18.97 31.08 14.99
CA ALA A 31 -19.59 29.77 15.14
C ALA A 31 -20.94 29.83 15.89
N ILE A 32 -21.89 28.99 15.46
CA ILE A 32 -23.14 28.72 16.17
C ILE A 32 -23.16 27.23 16.52
N TRP A 33 -23.32 26.91 17.79
CA TRP A 33 -23.47 25.52 18.24
C TRP A 33 -24.94 25.19 18.39
N GLN A 34 -25.45 24.25 17.60
CA GLN A 34 -26.78 23.67 17.75
C GLN A 34 -26.63 22.26 18.33
N GLY A 35 -26.73 22.14 19.66
CA GLY A 35 -26.35 20.90 20.35
C GLY A 35 -24.87 20.57 20.14
N LYS A 36 -24.55 19.48 19.41
CA LYS A 36 -23.17 19.05 19.11
C LYS A 36 -22.68 19.47 17.71
N THR A 37 -23.52 20.12 16.92
CA THR A 37 -23.22 20.50 15.54
C THR A 37 -22.84 21.98 15.48
N VAL A 38 -21.74 22.30 14.79
CA VAL A 38 -21.35 23.68 14.50
C VAL A 38 -21.97 24.11 13.15
N THR A 39 -22.59 25.27 13.13
CA THR A 39 -23.21 25.87 11.94
C THR A 39 -22.91 27.38 11.89
N THR A 40 -23.34 28.05 10.83
CA THR A 40 -23.16 29.49 10.65
C THR A 40 -24.50 30.21 10.63
N LEU A 41 -24.47 31.52 10.90
CA LEU A 41 -25.68 32.35 10.87
C LEU A 41 -26.39 32.30 9.51
N SER A 42 -25.63 32.28 8.41
CA SER A 42 -26.16 32.22 7.06
C SER A 42 -26.79 30.86 6.74
N ALA A 43 -26.20 29.75 7.20
CA ALA A 43 -26.73 28.40 7.02
C ALA A 43 -28.09 28.21 7.72
N LEU A 44 -28.30 28.89 8.86
CA LEU A 44 -29.59 28.92 9.56
C LEU A 44 -30.60 29.94 8.98
N GLY A 45 -30.23 30.67 7.92
CA GLY A 45 -31.06 31.75 7.36
C GLY A 45 -31.30 32.90 8.35
N GLY A 46 -30.38 33.10 9.29
CA GLY A 46 -30.45 34.14 10.31
C GLY A 46 -29.99 35.50 9.80
N THR A 47 -30.53 36.56 10.40
CA THR A 47 -30.14 37.95 10.18
C THR A 47 -29.53 38.50 11.46
N LEU A 48 -28.35 39.13 11.35
CA LEU A 48 -27.74 39.83 12.48
C LEU A 48 -28.48 41.13 12.76
N LEU A 49 -28.83 41.34 14.03
CA LEU A 49 -29.20 42.62 14.61
C LEU A 49 -27.96 43.10 15.37
N SER A 50 -27.23 44.05 14.81
CA SER A 50 -25.89 44.42 15.29
C SER A 50 -25.87 45.09 16.66
N GLY A 51 -27.01 45.53 17.18
CA GLY A 51 -27.10 46.23 18.47
C GLY A 51 -26.64 47.69 18.40
N ALA A 52 -26.55 48.28 17.21
CA ALA A 52 -26.19 49.69 17.05
C ALA A 52 -27.14 50.62 17.83
N LEU A 53 -26.61 51.77 18.28
CA LEU A 53 -27.46 52.79 18.88
C LEU A 53 -28.42 53.34 17.81
N GLY A 54 -29.73 53.34 18.12
CA GLY A 54 -30.76 53.68 17.13
C GLY A 54 -31.05 52.59 16.10
N GLN A 55 -30.70 51.33 16.38
CA GLN A 55 -30.96 50.17 15.52
C GLN A 55 -32.44 50.09 15.06
N ASP A 56 -32.62 49.97 13.75
CA ASP A 56 -33.94 49.77 13.12
C ASP A 56 -34.58 48.43 13.53
N PRO A 57 -35.92 48.33 13.54
CA PRO A 57 -36.60 47.06 13.77
C PRO A 57 -36.21 46.01 12.71
N TRP A 58 -36.16 44.74 13.12
CA TRP A 58 -35.82 43.64 12.23
C TRP A 58 -36.73 43.57 11.00
N GLY A 59 -36.14 43.56 9.79
CA GLY A 59 -36.86 43.67 8.51
C GLY A 59 -37.95 42.61 8.26
N TYR A 60 -37.82 41.41 8.86
CA TYR A 60 -38.86 40.40 8.78
C TYR A 60 -40.13 40.82 9.54
N LEU A 61 -39.99 41.39 10.75
CA LEU A 61 -41.12 41.87 11.55
C LEU A 61 -41.78 43.08 10.90
N THR A 62 -41.01 44.03 10.35
CA THR A 62 -41.60 45.18 9.64
C THR A 62 -42.46 44.76 8.45
N THR A 63 -42.09 43.65 7.78
CA THR A 63 -42.81 43.12 6.61
C THR A 63 -44.03 42.27 6.98
N ARG A 64 -43.92 41.40 8.00
CA ARG A 64 -44.92 40.35 8.30
C ARG A 64 -45.74 40.62 9.56
N HIS A 65 -45.20 41.37 10.52
CA HIS A 65 -45.80 41.64 11.84
C HIS A 65 -45.50 43.08 12.30
N PRO A 66 -45.97 44.11 11.57
CA PRO A 66 -45.54 45.49 11.78
C PRO A 66 -45.93 46.06 13.16
N ASP A 67 -46.97 45.53 13.80
CA ASP A 67 -47.40 45.88 15.16
C ASP A 67 -46.44 45.39 16.25
N LYS A 68 -45.51 44.48 15.90
CA LYS A 68 -44.48 43.91 16.79
C LYS A 68 -43.06 44.33 16.43
N ALA A 69 -42.88 45.17 15.41
CA ALA A 69 -41.57 45.58 14.89
C ALA A 69 -40.96 46.68 15.78
N ILE A 70 -40.31 46.28 16.87
CA ILE A 70 -39.58 47.17 17.79
C ILE A 70 -38.07 47.10 17.51
N GLY A 71 -37.42 48.26 17.41
CA GLY A 71 -35.96 48.36 17.34
C GLY A 71 -35.37 48.42 18.75
N TYR A 72 -34.50 47.47 19.10
CA TYR A 72 -33.80 47.47 20.39
C TYR A 72 -32.41 48.09 20.21
N SER A 73 -32.27 49.34 20.65
CA SER A 73 -31.01 50.07 20.63
C SER A 73 -30.03 49.49 21.67
N GLY A 74 -28.78 49.19 21.27
CA GLY A 74 -27.77 48.67 22.19
C GLY A 74 -27.87 47.18 22.53
N LEU A 75 -28.85 46.46 21.98
CA LEU A 75 -28.98 45.01 22.15
C LEU A 75 -28.67 44.31 20.83
N ALA A 76 -27.52 43.64 20.77
CA ALA A 76 -27.20 42.76 19.66
C ALA A 76 -28.01 41.47 19.76
N GLY A 77 -28.45 40.98 18.61
CA GLY A 77 -29.32 39.82 18.55
C GLY A 77 -29.31 39.17 17.18
N ILE A 78 -30.07 38.11 17.06
CA ILE A 78 -30.26 37.37 15.82
C ILE A 78 -31.74 37.22 15.57
N GLY A 79 -32.17 37.50 14.35
CA GLY A 79 -33.52 37.20 13.86
C GLY A 79 -33.49 36.04 12.87
N PHE A 80 -34.20 34.96 13.17
CA PHE A 80 -34.42 33.84 12.25
C PHE A 80 -35.78 33.98 11.58
N GLY A 81 -35.80 34.07 10.24
CA GLY A 81 -37.03 34.13 9.44
C GLY A 81 -37.91 32.89 9.64
N PRO A 82 -37.93 31.90 8.73
CA PRO A 82 -38.51 30.59 9.02
C PRO A 82 -37.41 29.60 9.45
N LEU A 83 -37.15 29.50 10.76
CA LEU A 83 -36.26 28.50 11.35
C LEU A 83 -36.91 27.12 11.28
N ASP A 84 -36.19 26.11 10.82
CA ASP A 84 -36.63 24.72 10.79
C ASP A 84 -36.40 24.07 12.17
N LEU A 85 -37.45 23.52 12.77
CA LEU A 85 -37.41 22.85 14.08
C LEU A 85 -37.26 21.33 13.97
N GLY A 86 -37.18 20.80 12.74
CA GLY A 86 -37.11 19.37 12.47
C GLY A 86 -38.36 18.64 13.00
N ASP A 87 -38.14 17.50 13.67
CA ASP A 87 -39.20 16.64 14.19
C ASP A 87 -39.72 17.06 15.59
N SER A 88 -39.26 18.18 16.13
CA SER A 88 -39.64 18.67 17.46
C SER A 88 -40.42 19.99 17.39
N ASN A 89 -41.38 20.20 18.29
CA ASN A 89 -42.07 21.48 18.45
C ASN A 89 -41.34 22.42 19.44
N SER A 90 -40.07 22.14 19.76
CA SER A 90 -39.25 22.89 20.71
C SER A 90 -38.11 23.61 20.02
N MET A 91 -37.75 24.80 20.51
CA MET A 91 -36.57 25.50 20.03
C MET A 91 -35.30 24.68 20.34
N PRO A 92 -34.41 24.47 19.35
CA PRO A 92 -33.09 23.89 19.60
C PRO A 92 -32.28 24.76 20.56
N ASN A 93 -31.39 24.12 21.32
CA ASN A 93 -30.43 24.85 22.15
C ASN A 93 -29.31 25.40 21.26
N PHE A 94 -29.12 26.72 21.28
CA PHE A 94 -28.10 27.42 20.51
C PHE A 94 -27.07 28.09 21.41
N GLY A 95 -25.78 27.88 21.11
CA GLY A 95 -24.67 28.72 21.58
C GLY A 95 -24.19 29.61 20.44
N PHE A 96 -23.80 30.84 20.74
CA PHE A 96 -23.36 31.82 19.72
C PHE A 96 -21.99 32.40 20.09
N GLU A 97 -21.07 32.38 19.14
CA GLU A 97 -19.84 33.17 19.21
C GLU A 97 -20.12 34.57 18.65
N ALA A 98 -20.15 35.56 19.52
CA ALA A 98 -20.35 36.96 19.13
C ALA A 98 -19.01 37.62 18.79
N ILE A 99 -18.90 38.16 17.57
CA ILE A 99 -17.72 38.90 17.15
C ILE A 99 -17.93 40.38 17.51
N GLY A 100 -17.06 40.91 18.37
CA GLY A 100 -17.14 42.28 18.85
C GLY A 100 -17.32 43.29 17.71
N GLY A 101 -18.32 44.15 17.84
CA GLY A 101 -18.56 45.29 16.97
C GLY A 101 -17.73 46.46 17.45
N SER A 102 -16.65 46.72 16.75
CA SER A 102 -15.72 47.79 17.06
C SER A 102 -16.40 49.16 16.90
N ALA A 103 -16.56 49.89 18.01
CA ALA A 103 -16.42 51.35 18.05
C ALA A 103 -15.02 51.77 18.55
N ALA A 104 -14.11 50.81 18.70
CA ALA A 104 -12.68 50.97 19.01
C ALA A 104 -11.89 49.94 18.16
N PRO A 105 -10.67 50.25 17.68
CA PRO A 105 -9.90 49.36 16.82
C PRO A 105 -9.77 47.94 17.39
N PRO A 106 -9.82 46.87 16.58
CA PRO A 106 -9.31 45.57 17.00
C PRO A 106 -7.80 45.71 17.31
N ALA A 107 -7.42 45.49 18.57
CA ALA A 107 -6.02 45.45 18.96
C ALA A 107 -5.42 44.09 18.55
N ARG A 108 -4.95 44.05 17.30
CA ARG A 108 -4.11 43.04 16.67
C ARG A 108 -4.79 41.76 16.15
N ILE A 109 -4.77 41.70 14.83
CA ILE A 109 -4.83 40.51 14.00
C ILE A 109 -3.49 39.75 14.15
N ARG A 110 -3.49 38.50 14.66
CA ARG A 110 -2.28 37.64 14.61
C ARG A 110 -2.26 36.82 13.33
N TYR A 111 -1.13 36.86 12.63
CA TYR A 111 -0.77 35.92 11.57
C TYR A 111 0.43 35.08 11.97
N SER A 112 0.28 33.76 11.81
CA SER A 112 1.34 32.79 12.08
C SER A 112 2.52 32.97 11.12
N ALA A 113 3.70 32.56 11.58
CA ALA A 113 5.02 32.94 11.11
C ALA A 113 5.23 32.82 9.59
N VAL A 114 5.48 33.95 8.93
CA VAL A 114 6.56 34.22 7.94
C VAL A 114 6.39 35.68 7.47
N THR A 115 7.36 36.53 7.83
CA THR A 115 7.65 37.90 7.34
C THR A 115 6.61 39.04 7.50
N GLY A 116 6.97 40.05 8.32
CA GLY A 116 6.64 41.47 8.12
C GLY A 116 5.49 42.04 8.96
N HIS A 117 5.82 42.80 10.01
CA HIS A 117 4.87 43.47 10.91
C HIS A 117 4.47 44.87 10.40
N VAL A 118 3.18 45.21 10.49
CA VAL A 118 2.67 46.59 10.47
C VAL A 118 1.70 46.75 11.65
N ASP A 119 2.05 47.61 12.60
CA ASP A 119 1.25 47.93 13.79
C ASP A 119 0.52 49.26 13.59
N LEU A 120 -0.71 49.35 14.08
CA LEU A 120 -1.40 50.63 14.31
C LEU A 120 -1.19 51.01 15.77
N GLN A 121 -0.55 52.16 15.99
CA GLN A 121 -0.37 52.74 17.32
C GLN A 121 -1.73 53.05 17.98
N PRO A 122 -1.86 52.92 19.31
CA PRO A 122 -2.93 53.57 20.03
C PRO A 122 -2.73 55.10 19.91
N LEU A 123 -3.59 55.78 19.15
CA LEU A 123 -3.66 57.23 19.19
C LEU A 123 -4.30 57.59 20.54
N ASP A 124 -3.47 58.00 21.48
CA ASP A 124 -3.90 58.63 22.73
C ASP A 124 -4.52 59.99 22.39
N LEU A 125 -5.82 59.97 22.05
CA LEU A 125 -6.59 61.21 21.96
C LEU A 125 -7.03 61.56 23.38
N GLY A 126 -6.12 62.29 24.04
CA GLY A 126 -6.50 63.16 25.14
C GLY A 126 -7.76 63.95 24.77
N SER A 127 -8.65 64.07 25.74
CA SER A 127 -9.91 64.83 25.69
C SER A 127 -11.02 64.30 24.77
N GLY A 128 -12.04 63.72 25.42
CA GLY A 128 -13.43 63.95 24.99
C GLY A 128 -14.12 62.82 24.21
N ILE A 129 -15.16 62.28 24.87
CA ILE A 129 -16.46 61.91 24.29
C ILE A 129 -16.48 60.66 23.39
N PHE A 130 -17.58 59.92 23.50
CA PHE A 130 -18.06 58.94 22.52
C PHE A 130 -18.39 59.56 21.13
N GLY A 131 -17.59 60.49 20.63
CA GLY A 131 -17.92 61.28 19.44
C GLY A 131 -16.68 61.84 18.77
N ASP A 132 -16.49 61.39 17.53
CA ASP A 132 -16.14 62.20 16.34
C ASP A 132 -14.92 61.74 15.51
N ASP A 133 -14.07 60.84 16.00
CA ASP A 133 -13.03 60.19 15.14
C ASP A 133 -13.20 58.66 14.98
N VAL A 134 -14.34 58.13 15.44
CA VAL A 134 -14.70 56.70 15.24
C VAL A 134 -14.74 56.36 13.75
N ALA A 135 -15.14 57.28 12.87
CA ALA A 135 -15.25 57.04 11.42
C ALA A 135 -13.90 56.94 10.70
N ALA A 136 -12.92 57.79 11.05
CA ALA A 136 -11.57 57.73 10.47
C ALA A 136 -10.80 56.50 10.97
N ILE A 137 -10.99 56.16 12.25
CA ILE A 137 -10.45 54.96 12.88
C ILE A 137 -11.11 53.69 12.29
N LEU A 138 -12.42 53.67 12.07
CA LEU A 138 -13.11 52.57 11.38
C LEU A 138 -12.62 52.39 9.95
N ALA A 139 -12.47 53.48 9.19
CA ALA A 139 -12.09 53.42 7.78
C ALA A 139 -10.66 52.93 7.58
N GLY A 140 -9.70 53.37 8.42
CA GLY A 140 -8.32 52.87 8.40
C GLY A 140 -8.20 51.40 8.77
N ASN A 141 -8.97 50.95 9.78
CA ASN A 141 -8.99 49.55 10.21
C ASN A 141 -9.69 48.63 9.18
N GLN A 142 -10.79 49.07 8.57
CA GLN A 142 -11.50 48.30 7.55
C GLN A 142 -10.67 48.06 6.29
N ALA A 143 -9.89 49.05 5.85
CA ALA A 143 -9.00 48.90 4.70
C ALA A 143 -7.85 47.91 4.98
N GLN A 144 -7.29 47.95 6.19
CA GLN A 144 -6.23 47.04 6.61
C GLN A 144 -6.75 45.60 6.82
N ILE A 145 -7.92 45.43 7.45
CA ILE A 145 -8.61 44.14 7.60
C ILE A 145 -8.90 43.53 6.22
N ALA A 146 -9.37 44.31 5.27
CA ALA A 146 -9.65 43.85 3.90
C ALA A 146 -8.36 43.44 3.16
N ALA A 147 -7.28 44.22 3.29
CA ALA A 147 -5.97 43.91 2.69
C ALA A 147 -5.34 42.64 3.29
N ASP A 148 -5.49 42.45 4.59
CA ASP A 148 -5.00 41.27 5.26
C ASP A 148 -5.84 40.02 4.93
N ILE A 149 -7.18 40.10 4.90
CA ILE A 149 -8.03 38.98 4.42
C ILE A 149 -7.65 38.59 2.98
N ALA A 150 -7.41 39.58 2.11
CA ALA A 150 -6.96 39.36 0.73
C ALA A 150 -5.56 38.69 0.63
N ALA A 151 -4.75 38.78 1.69
CA ALA A 151 -3.44 38.14 1.81
C ALA A 151 -3.49 36.76 2.51
N GLY A 152 -4.67 36.14 2.64
CA GLY A 152 -4.82 34.74 3.07
C GLY A 152 -4.75 34.52 4.58
N LYS A 153 -5.23 35.50 5.33
CA LYS A 153 -4.74 35.82 6.65
C LYS A 153 -6.03 35.88 7.53
N THR A 154 -6.19 34.98 8.51
CA THR A 154 -7.35 34.86 9.44
C THR A 154 -7.31 35.77 10.69
N PRO A 155 -8.27 36.69 10.90
CA PRO A 155 -8.32 37.54 12.08
C PRO A 155 -8.84 36.80 13.34
N VAL A 156 -8.18 37.02 14.48
CA VAL A 156 -8.63 36.63 15.82
C VAL A 156 -9.08 37.89 16.56
N TRP A 157 -10.24 37.84 17.22
CA TRP A 157 -10.96 39.02 17.72
C TRP A 157 -10.94 39.13 19.25
N ASP A 158 -9.76 39.16 19.88
CA ASP A 158 -9.66 39.36 21.33
C ASP A 158 -9.53 40.84 21.72
N THR A 159 -10.01 41.16 22.92
CA THR A 159 -10.02 42.53 23.45
C THR A 159 -8.80 42.81 24.31
N HIS A 160 -8.23 44.02 24.17
CA HIS A 160 -7.19 44.50 25.06
C HIS A 160 -7.73 44.72 26.48
N ILE A 161 -7.09 44.10 27.49
CA ILE A 161 -7.59 44.08 28.88
C ILE A 161 -7.75 45.47 29.50
N SER A 162 -6.82 46.41 29.27
CA SER A 162 -6.91 47.79 29.78
C SER A 162 -8.18 48.51 29.30
N TRP A 163 -8.62 48.23 28.06
CA TRP A 163 -9.82 48.83 27.50
C TRP A 163 -11.08 48.24 28.10
N ALA A 164 -11.12 46.91 28.26
CA ALA A 164 -12.23 46.23 28.89
C ALA A 164 -12.41 46.63 30.36
N VAL A 165 -11.31 46.80 31.11
CA VAL A 165 -11.33 47.34 32.48
C VAL A 165 -11.92 48.75 32.49
N LYS A 166 -11.38 49.67 31.66
CA LYS A 166 -11.90 51.04 31.54
C LYS A 166 -13.38 51.07 31.15
N ARG A 167 -13.80 50.18 30.25
CA ARG A 167 -15.18 50.08 29.78
C ARG A 167 -16.11 49.58 30.87
N LEU A 168 -15.74 48.51 31.58
CA LEU A 168 -16.55 47.96 32.67
C LEU A 168 -16.67 48.95 33.85
N LEU A 169 -15.63 49.73 34.11
CA LEU A 169 -15.67 50.81 35.11
C LEU A 169 -16.62 51.93 34.71
N THR A 170 -16.57 52.41 33.47
CA THR A 170 -17.19 53.70 33.09
C THR A 170 -18.50 53.59 32.28
N ALA A 171 -18.83 52.41 31.75
CA ALA A 171 -20.02 52.25 30.91
C ALA A 171 -21.33 52.47 31.70
N PRO A 172 -22.41 52.93 31.03
CA PRO A 172 -23.73 53.07 31.66
C PRO A 172 -24.29 51.76 32.22
N TRP A 173 -23.90 50.62 31.66
CA TRP A 173 -24.25 49.28 32.10
C TRP A 173 -23.19 48.63 33.02
N GLY A 174 -22.09 49.32 33.30
CA GLY A 174 -21.02 48.87 34.19
C GLY A 174 -21.11 49.53 35.58
N ALA A 175 -19.96 49.73 36.23
CA ALA A 175 -19.91 50.33 37.58
C ALA A 175 -20.20 51.84 37.63
N GLN A 176 -20.29 52.51 36.47
CA GLN A 176 -20.47 53.97 36.36
C GLN A 176 -19.48 54.78 37.19
N PHE A 177 -18.27 54.26 37.35
CA PHE A 177 -17.20 54.88 38.09
C PHE A 177 -16.81 56.22 37.42
N PRO A 178 -16.64 57.31 38.19
CA PRO A 178 -16.34 58.62 37.61
C PRO A 178 -15.04 58.57 36.81
N LEU A 179 -15.11 58.91 35.51
CA LEU A 179 -13.95 58.89 34.63
C LEU A 179 -12.79 59.77 35.13
N ALA A 180 -13.10 60.84 35.88
CA ALA A 180 -12.11 61.72 36.49
C ALA A 180 -11.22 61.03 37.54
N HIS A 181 -11.66 59.89 38.09
CA HIS A 181 -10.91 59.10 39.05
C HIS A 181 -10.25 57.86 38.41
N VAL A 182 -10.24 57.74 37.08
CA VAL A 182 -9.52 56.66 36.37
C VAL A 182 -8.22 57.25 35.82
N GLY A 183 -7.08 56.73 36.27
CA GLY A 183 -5.76 57.17 35.85
C GLY A 183 -5.40 56.75 34.42
N ALA A 184 -4.20 57.16 33.98
CA ALA A 184 -3.70 56.82 32.64
C ALA A 184 -3.27 55.34 32.60
N LEU A 185 -4.11 54.47 32.02
CA LEU A 185 -3.82 53.03 31.91
C LEU A 185 -2.72 52.69 30.88
N THR A 186 -1.94 53.67 30.41
CA THR A 186 -0.97 53.53 29.31
C THR A 186 0.14 52.53 29.66
N VAL A 187 0.68 52.58 30.88
CA VAL A 187 1.74 51.65 31.32
C VAL A 187 1.23 50.21 31.33
N PHE A 188 0.07 49.98 31.94
CA PHE A 188 -0.59 48.67 31.92
C PHE A 188 -0.95 48.23 30.49
N SER A 189 -1.38 49.17 29.63
CA SER A 189 -1.70 48.87 28.25
C SER A 189 -0.49 48.39 27.46
N THR A 190 0.63 49.10 27.55
CA THR A 190 1.88 48.74 26.89
C THR A 190 2.43 47.43 27.45
N TYR A 191 2.29 47.19 28.76
CA TYR A 191 2.63 45.92 29.39
C TYR A 191 1.84 44.75 28.79
N CYS A 192 0.50 44.83 28.82
CA CYS A 192 -0.34 43.75 28.31
C CYS A 192 -0.11 43.52 26.81
N GLN A 193 0.09 44.57 26.03
CA GLN A 193 0.42 44.44 24.61
C GLN A 193 1.79 43.77 24.42
N ALA A 194 2.84 44.22 25.12
CA ALA A 194 4.18 43.64 25.00
C ALA A 194 4.20 42.13 25.32
N TYR A 195 3.47 41.72 26.36
CA TYR A 195 3.35 40.33 26.77
C TYR A 195 2.32 39.52 25.96
N GLY A 196 1.39 40.18 25.27
CA GLY A 196 0.33 39.55 24.48
C GLY A 196 -0.87 39.09 25.32
N PHE A 197 -1.16 39.77 26.43
CA PHE A 197 -2.35 39.55 27.25
C PHE A 197 -3.59 40.18 26.63
N PHE A 198 -4.39 39.34 25.99
CA PHE A 198 -5.71 39.68 25.46
C PHE A 198 -6.76 38.76 26.06
N MET A 199 -8.02 39.21 26.04
CA MET A 199 -9.11 38.47 26.65
C MET A 199 -10.43 38.65 25.90
N SER A 200 -11.31 37.69 26.10
CA SER A 200 -12.67 37.63 25.56
C SER A 200 -13.59 37.15 26.67
N ALA A 201 -14.10 38.11 27.45
CA ALA A 201 -14.90 37.82 28.63
C ALA A 201 -16.39 37.72 28.29
N SER A 202 -17.03 36.64 28.72
CA SER A 202 -18.49 36.55 28.83
C SER A 202 -18.89 36.84 30.27
N LEU A 203 -19.80 37.80 30.46
CA LEU A 203 -20.36 38.14 31.78
C LEU A 203 -21.84 37.78 31.77
N ASP A 204 -22.14 36.50 31.97
CA ASP A 204 -23.47 35.90 31.96
C ASP A 204 -24.08 35.73 33.36
N GLU A 205 -23.27 35.89 34.40
CA GLU A 205 -23.67 35.85 35.81
C GLU A 205 -23.48 37.21 36.50
N ALA A 206 -24.39 37.53 37.44
CA ALA A 206 -24.27 38.73 38.25
C ALA A 206 -23.19 38.57 39.32
N ARG A 207 -22.08 39.31 39.19
CA ARG A 207 -20.98 39.34 40.16
C ARG A 207 -20.59 40.78 40.53
N PRO A 208 -20.05 41.03 41.73
CA PRO A 208 -19.48 42.33 42.08
C PRO A 208 -18.40 42.74 41.07
N THR A 209 -18.49 43.97 40.55
CA THR A 209 -17.59 44.44 39.50
C THR A 209 -16.11 44.46 39.93
N ASN A 210 -15.84 44.75 41.21
CA ASN A 210 -14.49 44.73 41.76
C ASN A 210 -13.86 43.32 41.71
N GLU A 211 -14.63 42.25 41.95
CA GLU A 211 -14.13 40.88 41.85
C GLU A 211 -13.75 40.53 40.41
N ILE A 212 -14.60 40.88 39.43
CA ILE A 212 -14.33 40.66 38.00
C ILE A 212 -13.05 41.39 37.58
N LEU A 213 -12.92 42.66 37.97
CA LEU A 213 -11.77 43.48 37.63
C LEU A 213 -10.48 42.95 38.26
N ASN A 214 -10.53 42.52 39.52
CA ASN A 214 -9.39 41.92 40.19
C ASN A 214 -8.98 40.60 39.50
N ASP A 215 -9.92 39.72 39.16
CA ASP A 215 -9.62 38.47 38.44
C ASP A 215 -8.86 38.74 37.13
N TRP A 216 -9.27 39.78 36.39
CA TRP A 216 -8.64 40.19 35.12
C TRP A 216 -7.22 40.71 35.33
N VAL A 217 -7.05 41.65 36.27
CA VAL A 217 -5.78 42.34 36.51
C VAL A 217 -4.76 41.41 37.18
N THR A 218 -5.18 40.58 38.13
CA THR A 218 -4.32 39.56 38.76
C THR A 218 -3.88 38.50 37.76
N ALA A 219 -4.74 38.06 36.84
CA ALA A 219 -4.36 37.12 35.78
C ALA A 219 -3.28 37.68 34.84
N ALA A 220 -3.24 39.00 34.66
CA ALA A 220 -2.19 39.69 33.91
C ALA A 220 -0.92 39.97 34.75
N GLY A 221 -0.88 39.64 36.05
CA GLY A 221 0.28 39.95 36.89
C GLY A 221 0.43 41.45 37.19
N ALA A 222 -0.68 42.12 37.48
CA ALA A 222 -0.73 43.51 37.90
C ALA A 222 -1.67 43.69 39.11
N GLU A 223 -1.71 44.89 39.68
CA GLU A 223 -2.55 45.24 40.84
C GLU A 223 -3.20 46.62 40.67
N PHE A 224 -4.36 46.82 41.28
CA PHE A 224 -5.01 48.14 41.33
C PHE A 224 -4.38 49.01 42.43
N VAL A 225 -4.11 50.27 42.09
CA VAL A 225 -3.44 51.21 43.01
C VAL A 225 -4.15 52.55 43.00
N TRP A 226 -4.38 53.11 44.16
CA TRP A 226 -4.77 54.51 44.30
C TRP A 226 -3.53 55.39 44.34
N SER A 227 -3.33 56.21 43.32
CA SER A 227 -2.23 57.16 43.21
C SER A 227 -2.77 58.53 42.85
N GLY A 228 -2.34 59.58 43.57
CA GLY A 228 -2.77 60.96 43.28
C GLY A 228 -4.29 61.21 43.20
N GLY A 229 -5.11 60.40 43.87
CA GLY A 229 -6.59 60.50 43.84
C GLY A 229 -7.25 59.83 42.62
N VAL A 230 -6.49 59.12 41.79
CA VAL A 230 -6.99 58.32 40.68
C VAL A 230 -6.64 56.84 40.88
N LEU A 231 -7.45 55.97 40.28
CA LEU A 231 -7.23 54.53 40.24
C LEU A 231 -6.38 54.17 39.03
N GLU A 232 -5.19 53.61 39.28
CA GLU A 232 -4.23 53.14 38.30
C GLU A 232 -4.05 51.61 38.40
N ILE A 233 -3.36 51.03 37.41
CA ILE A 233 -2.99 49.61 37.39
C ILE A 233 -1.48 49.51 37.18
N VAL A 234 -0.80 48.84 38.10
CA VAL A 234 0.66 48.72 38.11
C VAL A 234 1.05 47.25 37.92
N PRO A 235 1.79 46.88 36.85
CA PRO A 235 2.34 45.56 36.68
C PRO A 235 3.43 45.23 37.71
N TYR A 236 3.52 43.97 38.16
CA TYR A 236 4.57 43.55 39.09
C TYR A 236 5.96 43.47 38.44
N SER A 237 6.05 43.42 37.10
CA SER A 237 7.31 43.26 36.37
C SER A 237 8.14 44.54 36.35
N LEU A 238 9.41 44.44 36.76
CA LEU A 238 10.41 45.52 36.70
C LEU A 238 11.45 45.29 35.58
N SER A 239 11.20 44.34 34.68
CA SER A 239 12.06 44.09 33.52
C SER A 239 11.45 44.65 32.24
N PRO A 240 12.24 45.31 31.37
CA PRO A 240 11.76 45.76 30.09
C PRO A 240 11.42 44.56 29.19
N VAL A 241 10.29 44.63 28.50
CA VAL A 241 9.84 43.56 27.58
C VAL A 241 9.45 44.17 26.24
N THR A 242 10.02 43.64 25.16
CA THR A 242 9.66 44.01 23.79
C THR A 242 8.94 42.84 23.14
N GLY A 243 7.72 43.09 22.70
CA GLY A 243 6.87 42.09 22.07
C GLY A 243 5.67 42.76 21.42
N ASN A 244 5.10 42.13 20.40
CA ASN A 244 3.92 42.65 19.70
C ASN A 244 4.03 44.14 19.28
N GLY A 245 5.24 44.53 18.86
CA GLY A 245 5.62 45.84 18.31
C GLY A 245 5.62 47.03 19.27
N VAL A 246 5.50 46.77 20.58
CA VAL A 246 5.73 47.77 21.64
C VAL A 246 6.78 47.29 22.63
N THR A 247 7.36 48.24 23.35
CA THR A 247 8.30 47.98 24.45
C THR A 247 7.71 48.49 25.75
N TYR A 248 7.44 47.58 26.69
CA TYR A 248 7.19 47.90 28.08
C TYR A 248 8.50 48.26 28.76
N THR A 249 8.56 49.44 29.37
CA THR A 249 9.73 49.93 30.11
C THR A 249 9.28 50.34 31.51
N PRO A 250 9.47 49.49 32.53
CA PRO A 250 9.22 49.85 33.93
C PRO A 250 10.29 50.83 34.43
N ASP A 251 9.98 51.57 35.49
CA ASP A 251 10.94 52.36 36.25
C ASP A 251 11.36 51.60 37.52
N PRO A 252 12.58 51.04 37.58
CA PRO A 252 13.07 50.32 38.75
C PRO A 252 13.77 51.23 39.77
N THR A 253 13.68 52.56 39.62
CA THR A 253 14.44 53.49 40.46
C THR A 253 13.83 53.60 41.87
N PRO A 254 14.59 53.34 42.95
CA PRO A 254 14.11 53.58 44.29
C PRO A 254 13.93 55.08 44.56
N VAL A 255 12.80 55.43 45.18
CA VAL A 255 12.39 56.81 45.47
C VAL A 255 13.11 57.34 46.71
N TYR A 256 13.39 56.45 47.67
CA TYR A 256 14.12 56.78 48.91
C TYR A 256 15.14 55.70 49.25
N ASP A 257 16.22 56.14 49.89
CA ASP A 257 17.16 55.29 50.61
C ASP A 257 16.97 55.49 52.11
N LEU A 258 16.47 54.44 52.77
CA LEU A 258 16.01 54.48 54.16
C LEU A 258 17.06 53.85 55.07
N GLY A 259 17.67 54.68 55.92
CA GLY A 259 18.66 54.25 56.91
C GLY A 259 18.07 54.17 58.33
N PRO A 260 18.91 53.82 59.33
CA PRO A 260 18.47 53.67 60.72
C PRO A 260 17.78 54.91 61.31
N ASP A 261 18.12 56.12 60.84
CA ASP A 261 17.54 57.39 61.28
C ASP A 261 16.15 57.67 60.64
N ASP A 262 15.73 56.88 59.64
CA ASP A 262 14.42 56.98 58.99
C ASP A 262 13.31 56.26 59.73
N PHE A 263 13.65 55.25 60.53
CA PHE A 263 12.67 54.42 61.22
C PHE A 263 12.24 55.03 62.56
N VAL A 264 10.93 55.15 62.76
CA VAL A 264 10.35 55.83 63.94
C VAL A 264 9.71 54.83 64.89
N ARG A 265 10.11 54.85 66.17
CA ARG A 265 9.48 54.01 67.21
C ARG A 265 8.11 54.55 67.60
N ALA A 266 7.14 53.65 67.76
CA ALA A 266 5.85 53.97 68.38
C ALA A 266 6.00 54.16 69.89
N ASP A 267 6.79 53.30 70.54
CA ASP A 267 7.19 53.36 71.94
C ASP A 267 8.71 53.23 72.05
N ASN A 268 9.36 54.13 72.79
CA ASN A 268 10.80 54.10 73.00
C ASN A 268 11.24 52.91 73.88
N ASP A 269 10.32 52.32 74.63
CA ASP A 269 10.59 51.20 75.53
C ASP A 269 10.35 49.81 74.89
N ASP A 270 9.83 49.72 73.67
CA ASP A 270 9.61 48.43 72.97
C ASP A 270 10.93 47.86 72.42
N PRO A 271 11.48 46.74 72.92
CA PRO A 271 12.77 46.21 72.47
C PRO A 271 12.73 45.56 71.07
N SER A 272 11.57 45.53 70.40
CA SER A 272 11.42 44.93 69.07
C SER A 272 12.29 45.63 68.01
N PRO A 273 12.82 44.90 67.02
CA PRO A 273 13.52 45.51 65.90
C PRO A 273 12.56 46.40 65.11
N LEU A 274 13.08 47.55 64.64
CA LEU A 274 12.28 48.52 63.88
C LEU A 274 11.95 48.00 62.49
N VAL A 275 12.88 47.29 61.85
CA VAL A 275 12.64 46.57 60.61
C VAL A 275 12.40 45.10 60.95
N LYS A 276 11.17 44.63 60.72
CA LYS A 276 10.80 43.23 60.87
C LYS A 276 10.93 42.55 59.52
N VAL A 277 11.73 41.49 59.47
CA VAL A 277 11.94 40.67 58.27
C VAL A 277 11.27 39.31 58.46
N SER A 278 10.34 38.96 57.59
CA SER A 278 9.63 37.68 57.58
C SER A 278 9.95 36.94 56.30
N ARG A 279 10.61 35.78 56.40
CA ARG A 279 11.00 34.98 55.24
C ARG A 279 10.28 33.64 55.22
N ARG A 280 9.60 33.35 54.11
CA ARG A 280 9.00 32.04 53.82
C ARG A 280 10.09 31.01 53.59
N LYS A 281 9.93 29.81 54.17
CA LYS A 281 10.85 28.68 53.90
C LYS A 281 10.65 28.20 52.46
N LEU A 282 11.75 27.87 51.79
CA LEU A 282 11.72 27.32 50.43
C LEU A 282 10.80 26.08 50.34
N ALA A 283 10.80 25.19 51.33
CA ALA A 283 9.95 24.01 51.36
C ALA A 283 8.42 24.29 51.44
N ASP A 284 8.02 25.51 51.83
CA ASP A 284 6.63 25.93 51.96
C ASP A 284 6.13 26.75 50.76
N VAL A 285 6.98 26.94 49.74
CA VAL A 285 6.68 27.67 48.51
C VAL A 285 5.84 26.81 47.56
N TYR A 286 4.87 27.43 46.88
CA TYR A 286 4.15 26.78 45.79
C TYR A 286 5.06 26.61 44.58
N ASN A 287 5.21 25.36 44.13
CA ASN A 287 6.06 25.00 42.98
C ASN A 287 5.23 24.50 41.78
N ARG A 288 3.91 24.64 41.86
CA ARG A 288 2.99 24.43 40.74
C ARG A 288 1.80 25.37 40.81
N VAL A 289 1.52 26.06 39.70
CA VAL A 289 0.35 26.93 39.53
C VAL A 289 -0.51 26.39 38.39
N LYS A 290 -1.83 26.44 38.56
CA LYS A 290 -2.81 26.07 37.55
C LYS A 290 -3.71 27.26 37.24
N VAL A 291 -3.87 27.57 35.96
CA VAL A 291 -4.80 28.57 35.44
C VAL A 291 -5.88 27.86 34.63
N GLU A 292 -7.13 27.98 35.08
CA GLU A 292 -8.32 27.49 34.40
C GLU A 292 -8.81 28.53 33.40
N TYR A 293 -9.01 28.15 32.14
CA TYR A 293 -9.40 29.05 31.03
C TYR A 293 -10.44 28.37 30.11
N LEU A 294 -11.16 29.15 29.29
CA LEU A 294 -12.16 28.60 28.35
C LEU A 294 -11.55 28.44 26.97
N ASP A 295 -11.19 27.21 26.58
CA ASP A 295 -10.41 27.00 25.36
C ASP A 295 -11.27 27.18 24.09
N SER A 296 -11.04 28.29 23.37
CA SER A 296 -11.72 28.58 22.10
C SER A 296 -11.47 27.51 21.03
N ALA A 297 -10.30 26.86 21.03
CA ALA A 297 -10.01 25.75 20.12
C ALA A 297 -10.78 24.46 20.46
N ASN A 298 -11.33 24.39 21.67
CA ASN A 298 -12.07 23.25 22.19
C ASN A 298 -13.50 23.65 22.62
N ALA A 299 -14.19 24.42 21.78
CA ALA A 299 -15.58 24.82 21.97
C ALA A 299 -15.86 25.49 23.33
N TYR A 300 -14.91 26.31 23.81
CA TYR A 300 -14.94 27.00 25.10
C TYR A 300 -15.10 26.08 26.32
N ASN A 301 -14.74 24.80 26.19
CA ASN A 301 -14.66 23.92 27.35
C ASN A 301 -13.56 24.39 28.30
N VAL A 302 -13.80 24.18 29.59
CA VAL A 302 -12.83 24.47 30.64
C VAL A 302 -11.56 23.64 30.41
N ALA A 303 -10.43 24.32 30.25
CA ALA A 303 -9.10 23.76 30.12
C ALA A 303 -8.17 24.34 31.20
N VAL A 304 -7.04 23.67 31.45
CA VAL A 304 -6.08 24.07 32.49
C VAL A 304 -4.70 24.21 31.88
N ALA A 305 -4.10 25.39 32.01
CA ALA A 305 -2.69 25.62 31.81
C ALA A 305 -1.95 25.47 33.14
N ALA A 306 -0.78 24.85 33.15
CA ALA A 306 -0.03 24.58 34.37
C ALA A 306 1.44 24.97 34.22
N ALA A 307 1.96 25.72 35.18
CA ALA A 307 3.38 26.02 35.31
C ALA A 307 3.94 25.30 36.53
N GLU A 308 5.09 24.66 36.39
CA GLU A 308 5.75 23.92 37.48
C GLU A 308 7.27 24.09 37.47
N ASP A 309 7.88 23.87 38.64
CA ASP A 309 9.33 23.79 38.80
C ASP A 309 9.76 22.36 39.17
N PRO A 310 10.22 21.56 38.19
CA PRO A 310 10.58 20.17 38.44
C PRO A 310 11.70 19.99 39.46
N ALA A 311 12.71 20.86 39.46
CA ALA A 311 13.84 20.75 40.38
C ALA A 311 13.43 21.00 41.84
N HIS A 312 12.52 21.97 42.05
CA HIS A 312 11.95 22.24 43.36
C HIS A 312 10.99 21.13 43.80
N ILE A 313 10.22 20.54 42.88
CA ILE A 313 9.35 19.38 43.16
C ILE A 313 10.17 18.16 43.56
N ASP A 314 11.26 17.86 42.85
CA ASP A 314 12.14 16.73 43.18
C ASP A 314 12.77 16.86 44.57
N THR A 315 13.05 18.10 44.99
CA THR A 315 13.72 18.37 46.28
C THR A 315 12.74 18.44 47.46
N PHE A 316 11.59 19.09 47.30
CA PHE A 316 10.67 19.43 48.41
C PHE A 316 9.27 18.80 48.29
N GLY A 317 9.00 18.07 47.21
CA GLY A 317 7.68 17.50 46.91
C GLY A 317 6.73 18.51 46.27
N LEU A 318 5.62 18.00 45.74
CA LEU A 318 4.60 18.81 45.05
C LEU A 318 3.82 19.70 46.03
N ARG A 319 3.77 21.01 45.74
CA ARG A 319 3.04 22.03 46.48
C ARG A 319 2.25 22.89 45.49
N GLU A 320 0.99 22.52 45.30
CA GLU A 320 0.09 23.20 44.36
C GLU A 320 -0.52 24.46 44.98
N ALA A 321 -0.45 25.57 44.24
CA ALA A 321 -1.19 26.79 44.54
C ALA A 321 -2.70 26.60 44.26
N PRO A 322 -3.58 27.41 44.88
CA PRO A 322 -4.99 27.50 44.48
C PRO A 322 -5.13 27.76 42.97
N VAL A 323 -6.12 27.13 42.34
CA VAL A 323 -6.36 27.29 40.90
C VAL A 323 -6.86 28.71 40.62
N ILE A 324 -6.18 29.41 39.72
CA ILE A 324 -6.59 30.73 39.22
C ILE A 324 -7.65 30.51 38.15
N LYS A 325 -8.84 31.11 38.32
CA LYS A 325 -9.91 31.04 37.32
C LYS A 325 -9.87 32.26 36.41
N ALA A 326 -9.42 32.06 35.18
CA ALA A 326 -9.27 33.10 34.17
C ALA A 326 -10.11 32.76 32.92
N HIS A 327 -11.42 32.61 33.09
CA HIS A 327 -12.36 32.25 32.00
C HIS A 327 -12.47 33.32 30.90
N GLN A 328 -12.00 34.54 31.18
CA GLN A 328 -11.81 35.59 30.19
C GLN A 328 -10.69 35.27 29.18
N ILE A 329 -9.75 34.38 29.52
CA ILE A 329 -8.70 33.94 28.62
C ILE A 329 -9.24 32.79 27.78
N GLN A 330 -9.10 32.91 26.47
CA GLN A 330 -9.58 31.90 25.52
C GLN A 330 -8.47 31.20 24.71
N GLU A 331 -7.22 31.64 24.89
CA GLU A 331 -6.03 31.08 24.23
C GLU A 331 -5.14 30.40 25.27
N GLY A 332 -4.80 29.12 25.06
CA GLY A 332 -3.96 28.35 25.98
C GLY A 332 -2.56 28.95 26.19
N ALA A 333 -1.99 29.61 25.17
CA ALA A 333 -0.69 30.27 25.29
C ALA A 333 -0.72 31.48 26.24
N VAL A 334 -1.86 32.19 26.32
CA VAL A 334 -2.05 33.32 27.25
C VAL A 334 -2.31 32.79 28.65
N ALA A 335 -3.06 31.69 28.79
CA ALA A 335 -3.29 31.03 30.06
C ALA A 335 -1.98 30.46 30.66
N GLN A 336 -1.11 29.90 29.82
CA GLN A 336 0.22 29.45 30.25
C GLN A 336 1.09 30.62 30.70
N LEU A 337 1.07 31.76 29.99
CA LEU A 337 1.80 32.95 30.40
C LEU A 337 1.34 33.46 31.77
N ALA A 338 0.03 33.48 32.03
CA ALA A 338 -0.51 33.81 33.35
C ALA A 338 0.00 32.84 34.43
N ALA A 339 0.04 31.53 34.14
CA ALA A 339 0.55 30.52 35.06
C ALA A 339 2.05 30.70 35.34
N ASP A 340 2.85 31.00 34.31
CA ASP A 340 4.30 31.20 34.42
C ASP A 340 4.63 32.45 35.25
N LEU A 341 3.91 33.56 35.05
CA LEU A 341 4.09 34.78 35.84
C LEU A 341 3.71 34.57 37.31
N ALA A 342 2.60 33.89 37.56
CA ALA A 342 2.16 33.56 38.92
C ALA A 342 3.16 32.61 39.62
N LEU A 343 3.66 31.58 38.93
CA LEU A 343 4.67 30.68 39.46
C LEU A 343 5.97 31.42 39.77
N ALA A 344 6.46 32.24 38.84
CA ALA A 344 7.67 33.03 39.02
C ALA A 344 7.56 33.88 40.29
N ARG A 345 6.45 34.59 40.48
CA ARG A 345 6.19 35.40 41.68
C ARG A 345 6.13 34.56 42.95
N HIS A 346 5.44 33.41 42.95
CA HIS A 346 5.37 32.53 44.13
C HIS A 346 6.75 32.02 44.55
N MET A 347 7.63 31.75 43.59
CA MET A 347 8.98 31.22 43.84
C MET A 347 10.02 32.27 44.15
N SER A 348 9.85 33.48 43.60
CA SER A 348 10.84 34.54 43.71
C SER A 348 10.58 35.48 44.87
N VAL A 349 9.33 35.66 45.34
CA VAL A 349 8.98 36.54 46.46
C VAL A 349 8.78 35.71 47.73
N LEU A 350 9.81 35.67 48.56
CA LEU A 350 9.97 34.89 49.77
C LEU A 350 10.03 35.76 51.02
N THR A 351 10.49 37.00 50.92
CA THR A 351 10.73 37.88 52.07
C THR A 351 9.79 39.09 52.05
N GLU A 352 9.16 39.33 53.19
CA GLU A 352 8.34 40.50 53.48
C GLU A 352 9.00 41.31 54.60
N TYR A 353 8.87 42.63 54.50
CA TYR A 353 9.45 43.59 55.42
C TYR A 353 8.33 44.45 55.99
N GLN A 354 8.38 44.70 57.29
CA GLN A 354 7.53 45.70 57.93
C GLN A 354 8.41 46.68 58.68
N PHE A 355 8.22 47.97 58.43
CA PHE A 355 9.00 49.02 59.09
C PHE A 355 8.15 50.29 59.31
N PRO A 356 8.33 50.97 60.46
CA PRO A 356 7.63 52.20 60.74
C PRO A 356 8.42 53.41 60.21
N LEU A 357 7.73 54.32 59.52
CA LEU A 357 8.28 55.57 59.02
C LEU A 357 7.57 56.77 59.65
N GLY A 358 8.29 57.89 59.72
CA GLY A 358 7.70 59.18 60.07
C GLY A 358 6.99 59.85 58.90
N TRP A 359 6.17 60.86 59.21
CA TRP A 359 5.39 61.64 58.23
C TRP A 359 6.21 62.23 57.06
N ARG A 360 7.53 62.39 57.19
CA ARG A 360 8.40 62.88 56.09
C ARG A 360 8.32 62.02 54.83
N HIS A 361 7.90 60.76 54.96
CA HIS A 361 7.79 59.78 53.89
C HIS A 361 6.33 59.55 53.44
N CYS A 362 5.40 60.45 53.78
CA CYS A 362 3.97 60.33 53.43
C CYS A 362 3.66 60.40 51.92
N ARG A 363 4.66 60.65 51.08
CA ARG A 363 4.52 60.64 49.62
C ARG A 363 4.71 59.25 48.99
N LEU A 364 5.09 58.25 49.79
CA LEU A 364 5.20 56.87 49.33
C LEU A 364 3.83 56.36 48.88
N GLU A 365 3.79 55.77 47.69
CA GLU A 365 2.61 55.16 47.11
C GLU A 365 2.75 53.63 47.10
N PRO A 366 1.78 52.87 47.65
CA PRO A 366 1.79 51.42 47.56
C PRO A 366 1.91 50.94 46.11
N MET A 367 2.58 49.80 45.92
CA MET A 367 2.81 49.09 44.66
C MET A 367 3.66 49.81 43.59
N LYS A 368 3.64 51.14 43.56
CA LYS A 368 4.34 51.97 42.58
C LYS A 368 5.76 52.33 43.00
N ASP A 369 5.96 52.64 44.28
CA ASP A 369 7.25 53.10 44.77
C ASP A 369 8.14 51.94 45.27
N LEU A 370 9.42 52.04 44.93
CA LEU A 370 10.49 51.20 45.45
C LEU A 370 11.33 52.00 46.44
N VAL A 371 11.86 51.35 47.47
CA VAL A 371 12.79 51.95 48.44
C VAL A 371 13.95 51.01 48.71
N THR A 372 15.09 51.54 49.14
CA THR A 372 16.19 50.73 49.66
C THR A 372 16.21 50.76 51.18
N LEU A 373 16.44 49.62 51.82
CA LEU A 373 16.52 49.48 53.28
C LEU A 373 17.96 49.22 53.70
N THR A 374 18.48 50.09 54.59
CA THR A 374 19.75 49.90 55.28
C THR A 374 19.48 49.78 56.77
N TYR A 375 19.64 48.57 57.31
CA TYR A 375 19.41 48.26 58.72
C TYR A 375 20.39 47.18 59.21
N PRO A 376 21.53 47.57 59.81
CA PRO A 376 22.62 46.66 60.17
C PRO A 376 22.21 45.54 61.15
N GLU A 377 21.23 45.78 62.03
CA GLU A 377 20.78 44.75 62.98
C GLU A 377 20.08 43.57 62.29
N SER A 378 19.63 43.74 61.04
CA SER A 378 19.04 42.69 60.21
C SER A 378 19.89 42.36 58.97
N ASP A 379 21.15 42.79 58.94
CA ASP A 379 22.09 42.57 57.83
C ASP A 379 21.57 43.10 56.47
N LEU A 380 20.83 44.21 56.51
CA LEU A 380 20.32 44.89 55.30
C LEU A 380 21.24 46.05 54.93
N ASP A 381 21.72 46.05 53.68
CA ASP A 381 22.53 47.10 53.08
C ASP A 381 21.96 47.45 51.72
N HIS A 382 21.27 48.60 51.61
CA HIS A 382 20.57 49.05 50.41
C HIS A 382 19.66 47.98 49.77
N GLU A 383 19.01 47.15 50.59
CA GLU A 383 18.14 46.08 50.10
C GLU A 383 16.92 46.69 49.38
N LEU A 384 16.74 46.37 48.10
CA LEU A 384 15.64 46.92 47.29
C LEU A 384 14.31 46.22 47.62
N VAL A 385 13.33 46.99 48.06
CA VAL A 385 12.00 46.49 48.40
C VAL A 385 10.90 47.30 47.70
N ARG A 386 9.79 46.62 47.39
CA ARG A 386 8.57 47.25 46.85
C ARG A 386 7.58 47.46 47.98
N VAL A 387 7.09 48.69 48.14
CA VAL A 387 6.02 48.96 49.11
C VAL A 387 4.73 48.30 48.63
N ILE A 388 4.05 47.53 49.48
CA ILE A 388 2.77 46.87 49.13
C ILE A 388 1.58 47.45 49.90
N LYS A 389 1.82 48.01 51.08
CA LYS A 389 0.78 48.58 51.93
C LYS A 389 1.36 49.65 52.85
N ILE A 390 0.57 50.69 53.10
CA ILE A 390 0.89 51.74 54.05
C ILE A 390 -0.35 51.96 54.91
N GLU A 391 -0.18 51.92 56.23
CA GLU A 391 -1.20 52.30 57.20
C GLU A 391 -0.74 53.54 57.97
N GLU A 392 -1.62 54.54 58.07
CA GLU A 392 -1.39 55.76 58.85
C GLU A 392 -2.13 55.66 60.18
N ASP A 393 -1.44 55.93 61.29
CA ASP A 393 -2.04 55.99 62.63
C ASP A 393 -2.50 57.41 63.00
N GLU A 394 -3.17 57.56 64.15
CA GLU A 394 -3.70 58.85 64.63
C GLU A 394 -2.61 59.90 64.92
N ASP A 395 -1.35 59.47 65.09
CA ASP A 395 -0.19 60.32 65.36
C ASP A 395 0.59 60.68 64.07
N GLY A 396 0.13 60.24 62.89
CA GLY A 396 0.80 60.45 61.61
C GLY A 396 2.07 59.63 61.43
N ARG A 397 2.20 58.49 62.12
CA ARG A 397 3.22 57.47 61.82
C ARG A 397 2.69 56.52 60.76
N LEU A 398 3.60 56.08 59.91
CA LEU A 398 3.31 55.19 58.81
C LEU A 398 3.84 53.80 59.14
N THR A 399 2.98 52.79 59.12
CA THR A 399 3.42 51.39 59.10
C THR A 399 3.47 50.94 57.65
N VAL A 400 4.67 50.62 57.16
CA VAL A 400 4.89 50.22 55.77
C VAL A 400 5.16 48.72 55.73
N ASP A 401 4.36 48.00 54.95
CA ASP A 401 4.65 46.63 54.55
C ASP A 401 5.24 46.66 53.13
N ALA A 402 6.33 45.93 52.92
CA ALA A 402 7.03 45.83 51.65
C ALA A 402 7.41 44.37 51.33
N GLU A 403 7.59 44.07 50.06
CA GLU A 403 8.06 42.77 49.58
C GLU A 403 9.45 42.88 48.94
N GLU A 404 10.22 41.78 48.97
CA GLU A 404 11.50 41.73 48.26
C GLU A 404 11.32 41.91 46.75
N VAL A 405 12.33 42.51 46.12
CA VAL A 405 12.40 42.67 44.67
C VAL A 405 13.55 41.82 44.13
N PRO A 406 13.26 40.61 43.61
CA PRO A 406 14.30 39.69 43.17
C PRO A 406 15.02 40.21 41.92
N GLU A 407 16.36 40.28 41.94
CA GLU A 407 17.15 40.65 40.78
C GLU A 407 16.97 39.65 39.62
N GLY A 408 16.56 40.14 38.45
CA GLY A 408 16.74 39.44 37.17
C GLY A 408 15.78 38.28 36.82
N ILE A 409 14.65 38.09 37.53
CA ILE A 409 13.75 36.93 37.31
C ILE A 409 12.32 37.32 36.85
N SER A 410 12.01 38.61 36.65
CA SER A 410 10.69 39.06 36.13
C SER A 410 10.49 38.87 34.61
N VAL A 411 11.29 38.01 33.98
CA VAL A 411 11.08 37.59 32.59
C VAL A 411 10.44 36.21 32.58
N PRO A 412 9.34 35.98 31.82
CA PRO A 412 8.81 34.64 31.66
C PRO A 412 9.91 33.72 31.16
N ARG A 413 9.95 32.49 31.67
CA ARG A 413 10.80 31.42 31.14
C ARG A 413 10.60 31.38 29.63
N ALA A 414 11.68 31.15 28.87
CA ALA A 414 11.66 31.14 27.41
C ALA A 414 10.40 30.42 26.91
N ARG A 415 9.57 31.15 26.16
CA ARG A 415 8.23 30.74 25.76
C ARG A 415 8.29 29.37 25.11
N LEU A 416 8.02 28.31 25.88
CA LEU A 416 7.69 27.01 25.33
C LEU A 416 6.38 27.24 24.62
N THR A 417 6.40 27.22 23.29
CA THR A 417 5.18 27.02 22.52
C THR A 417 4.67 25.64 22.89
N PHE A 418 3.87 25.57 23.95
CA PHE A 418 2.99 24.44 24.14
C PHE A 418 2.05 24.48 22.94
N GLN A 419 2.07 23.42 22.15
CA GLN A 419 0.95 23.09 21.27
C GLN A 419 -0.32 23.26 22.11
N ALA A 420 -1.33 23.94 21.58
CA ALA A 420 -2.63 24.06 22.25
C ALA A 420 -2.97 22.73 22.91
N SER A 421 -3.51 22.75 24.14
CA SER A 421 -4.09 21.55 24.71
C SER A 421 -5.25 21.16 23.81
N THR A 422 -4.96 20.41 22.75
CA THR A 422 -5.96 19.59 22.10
C THR A 422 -6.33 18.59 23.18
N SER A 423 -7.30 18.96 24.00
CA SER A 423 -8.27 17.98 24.44
C SER A 423 -8.68 17.31 23.13
N PHE A 424 -8.18 16.11 22.90
CA PHE A 424 -8.78 15.22 21.92
C PHE A 424 -10.19 15.00 22.45
N ALA A 425 -11.12 15.91 22.12
CA ALA A 425 -12.48 15.51 21.91
C ALA A 425 -12.35 14.52 20.76
N LEU A 426 -12.33 13.23 21.10
CA LEU A 426 -12.32 12.15 20.14
C LEU A 426 -13.62 12.30 19.36
N ASP A 427 -13.61 13.08 18.28
CA ASP A 427 -14.72 13.09 17.34
C ASP A 427 -14.63 11.79 16.56
N VAL A 428 -15.12 10.73 17.20
CA VAL A 428 -15.26 9.41 16.59
C VAL A 428 -16.17 9.46 15.35
N ASN A 429 -16.88 10.56 15.11
CA ASN A 429 -17.72 10.78 13.93
C ASN A 429 -17.12 11.77 12.93
N ALA A 430 -15.89 12.25 13.13
CA ALA A 430 -15.22 13.15 12.19
C ALA A 430 -15.18 12.50 10.81
N ALA A 431 -15.61 13.23 9.79
CA ALA A 431 -15.60 12.75 8.42
C ALA A 431 -14.13 12.48 8.00
N PRO A 432 -13.78 11.26 7.57
CA PRO A 432 -12.40 10.91 7.18
C PRO A 432 -11.94 11.60 5.90
N GLY A 433 -12.88 12.20 5.15
CA GLY A 433 -12.70 12.59 3.77
C GLY A 433 -12.81 11.40 2.81
N PRO A 434 -12.89 11.67 1.50
CA PRO A 434 -12.93 10.61 0.50
C PRO A 434 -11.62 9.84 0.47
N ALA A 435 -11.69 8.55 0.09
CA ALA A 435 -10.50 7.79 -0.25
C ALA A 435 -9.80 8.44 -1.44
N ASN A 436 -8.46 8.45 -1.41
CA ASN A 436 -7.65 8.80 -2.58
C ASN A 436 -7.96 7.85 -3.74
N ALA A 437 -7.54 8.21 -4.95
CA ALA A 437 -7.71 7.34 -6.10
C ALA A 437 -7.03 5.97 -5.82
N PRO A 438 -7.77 4.85 -5.87
CA PRO A 438 -7.22 3.56 -5.51
C PRO A 438 -6.34 3.02 -6.63
N VAL A 439 -5.30 2.28 -6.24
CA VAL A 439 -4.53 1.47 -7.18
C VAL A 439 -5.29 0.15 -7.41
N LEU A 440 -5.62 -0.12 -8.67
CA LEU A 440 -6.40 -1.27 -9.12
C LEU A 440 -5.60 -2.07 -10.14
N PHE A 441 -5.31 -3.34 -9.85
CA PHE A 441 -4.63 -4.22 -10.80
C PHE A 441 -5.02 -5.68 -10.61
N GLU A 442 -4.86 -6.51 -11.64
CA GLU A 442 -5.01 -7.97 -11.52
C GLU A 442 -3.73 -8.61 -10.99
N ALA A 443 -3.84 -9.38 -9.92
CA ALA A 443 -2.71 -10.14 -9.40
C ALA A 443 -2.37 -11.31 -10.34
N PRO A 444 -1.08 -11.61 -10.55
CA PRO A 444 -0.67 -12.83 -11.21
C PRO A 444 -1.11 -14.07 -10.41
N ASP A 445 -1.24 -15.19 -11.11
CA ASP A 445 -1.62 -16.49 -10.54
C ASP A 445 -0.69 -16.96 -9.41
N GLY A 446 0.61 -16.71 -9.51
CA GLY A 446 1.58 -17.06 -8.46
C GLY A 446 1.40 -16.28 -7.15
N LEU A 447 0.61 -15.20 -7.15
CA LEU A 447 0.36 -14.34 -5.99
C LEU A 447 -1.10 -14.42 -5.50
N ALA A 448 -2.05 -14.71 -6.40
CA ALA A 448 -3.46 -14.86 -6.10
C ALA A 448 -3.79 -16.27 -5.58
N ALA A 449 -4.23 -16.38 -4.32
CA ALA A 449 -4.53 -17.68 -3.71
C ALA A 449 -5.74 -18.39 -4.36
N THR A 450 -6.67 -17.63 -4.93
CA THR A 450 -7.85 -18.16 -5.64
C THR A 450 -7.72 -18.07 -7.17
N GLY A 451 -6.57 -17.60 -7.68
CA GLY A 451 -6.24 -17.46 -9.10
C GLY A 451 -6.69 -16.16 -9.73
N LEU A 452 -8.00 -15.85 -9.70
CA LEU A 452 -8.58 -14.69 -10.37
C LEU A 452 -8.97 -13.60 -9.38
N GLU A 453 -8.06 -12.65 -9.14
CA GLU A 453 -8.27 -11.57 -8.16
C GLU A 453 -7.90 -10.20 -8.72
N VAL A 454 -8.74 -9.20 -8.47
CA VAL A 454 -8.40 -7.77 -8.60
C VAL A 454 -7.96 -7.29 -7.22
N TRP A 455 -6.76 -6.73 -7.16
CA TRP A 455 -6.16 -6.19 -5.95
C TRP A 455 -6.37 -4.69 -5.89
N ILE A 456 -6.77 -4.21 -4.71
CA ILE A 456 -7.19 -2.84 -4.47
C ILE A 456 -6.38 -2.29 -3.31
N GLY A 457 -5.56 -1.27 -3.58
CA GLY A 457 -4.96 -0.43 -2.55
C GLY A 457 -5.70 0.88 -2.45
N ALA A 458 -6.21 1.19 -1.26
CA ALA A 458 -6.83 2.46 -0.97
C ALA A 458 -6.13 3.14 0.20
N SER A 459 -6.02 4.46 0.12
CA SER A 459 -5.50 5.33 1.18
C SER A 459 -6.40 6.55 1.32
N GLY A 460 -6.10 7.44 2.27
CA GLY A 460 -6.87 8.66 2.47
C GLY A 460 -6.16 9.65 3.38
N GLY A 461 -6.91 10.64 3.85
CA GLY A 461 -6.38 11.73 4.66
C GLY A 461 -5.88 11.31 6.07
N PRO A 462 -5.42 12.28 6.88
CA PRO A 462 -4.77 12.04 8.18
C PRO A 462 -5.54 11.19 9.20
N ILE A 463 -6.86 11.21 9.14
CA ILE A 463 -7.75 10.48 10.07
C ILE A 463 -8.49 9.33 9.39
N TRP A 464 -8.13 8.99 8.15
CA TRP A 464 -8.74 7.90 7.40
C TRP A 464 -8.33 6.55 8.01
N GLY A 465 -9.32 5.77 8.43
CA GLY A 465 -9.10 4.49 9.11
C GLY A 465 -9.36 3.26 8.24
N GLY A 466 -9.96 3.44 7.07
CA GLY A 466 -10.39 2.34 6.24
C GLY A 466 -11.57 2.70 5.36
N CYS A 467 -12.03 1.73 4.57
CA CYS A 467 -13.27 1.89 3.81
C CYS A 467 -14.02 0.56 3.62
N TYR A 468 -15.33 0.64 3.49
CA TYR A 468 -16.13 -0.48 2.97
C TYR A 468 -16.07 -0.49 1.45
N VAL A 469 -15.79 -1.67 0.90
CA VAL A 469 -15.67 -1.88 -0.55
C VAL A 469 -17.00 -2.37 -1.08
N TRP A 470 -17.54 -1.63 -2.04
CA TRP A 470 -18.79 -1.91 -2.71
C TRP A 470 -18.57 -2.11 -4.20
N VAL A 471 -19.22 -3.12 -4.79
CA VAL A 471 -19.02 -3.51 -6.18
C VAL A 471 -20.32 -3.48 -6.97
N SER A 472 -20.25 -3.06 -8.23
CA SER A 472 -21.35 -3.14 -9.21
C SER A 472 -20.83 -3.49 -10.60
N GLU A 473 -21.63 -4.21 -11.39
CA GLU A 473 -21.39 -4.42 -12.83
C GLU A 473 -22.14 -3.40 -13.71
N THR A 474 -23.23 -2.81 -13.21
CA THR A 474 -24.11 -1.92 -13.98
C THR A 474 -24.04 -0.46 -13.56
N GLY A 475 -23.57 -0.18 -12.33
CA GLY A 475 -23.51 1.15 -11.74
C GLY A 475 -24.79 1.57 -11.00
N ASP A 476 -25.90 0.82 -11.13
CA ASP A 476 -27.18 1.15 -10.49
C ASP A 476 -27.28 0.62 -9.06
N SER A 477 -26.81 -0.61 -8.84
CA SER A 477 -26.89 -1.31 -7.55
C SER A 477 -25.52 -1.81 -7.12
N TYR A 478 -25.09 -1.42 -5.93
CA TYR A 478 -23.80 -1.78 -5.35
C TYR A 478 -23.97 -2.79 -4.21
N ALA A 479 -23.25 -3.92 -4.30
CA ALA A 479 -23.21 -4.95 -3.27
C ALA A 479 -21.94 -4.80 -2.40
N PRO A 480 -22.03 -5.01 -1.07
CA PRO A 480 -20.85 -4.98 -0.21
C PRO A 480 -20.03 -6.25 -0.42
N VAL A 481 -18.71 -6.12 -0.60
CA VAL A 481 -17.82 -7.27 -0.83
C VAL A 481 -16.75 -7.42 0.25
N GLY A 482 -16.52 -6.40 1.06
CA GLY A 482 -15.57 -6.43 2.16
C GLY A 482 -15.20 -5.04 2.66
N HIS A 483 -14.08 -4.94 3.37
CA HIS A 483 -13.58 -3.70 3.93
C HIS A 483 -12.04 -3.70 3.98
N ILE A 484 -11.46 -2.51 3.80
CA ILE A 484 -10.03 -2.20 4.00
C ILE A 484 -9.91 -1.60 5.39
N VAL A 485 -9.08 -2.19 6.24
CA VAL A 485 -8.93 -1.81 7.67
C VAL A 485 -7.69 -0.96 7.96
N ASN A 486 -6.78 -0.84 6.99
CA ASN A 486 -5.57 -0.03 7.10
C ASN A 486 -5.27 0.59 5.73
N PRO A 487 -4.73 1.82 5.68
CA PRO A 487 -4.35 2.45 4.42
C PRO A 487 -3.23 1.67 3.73
N ALA A 488 -3.41 1.39 2.44
CA ALA A 488 -2.37 0.84 1.60
C ALA A 488 -1.31 1.91 1.29
N ARG A 489 -0.04 1.50 1.28
CA ARG A 489 1.10 2.36 0.95
C ARG A 489 1.15 2.56 -0.56
N THR A 490 0.46 3.60 -1.00
CA THR A 490 0.21 4.00 -2.39
C THR A 490 0.86 5.34 -2.69
N GLY A 491 1.23 5.56 -3.95
CA GLY A 491 1.84 6.80 -4.40
C GLY A 491 2.18 6.78 -5.88
N HIS A 492 3.12 7.62 -6.27
CA HIS A 492 3.57 7.71 -7.67
C HIS A 492 5.09 7.75 -7.77
N LEU A 493 5.62 7.42 -8.94
CA LEU A 493 7.05 7.55 -9.23
C LEU A 493 7.46 9.03 -9.26
N ALA A 494 8.45 9.39 -8.47
CA ALA A 494 9.05 10.73 -8.43
C ALA A 494 10.07 10.96 -9.56
N ALA A 495 10.57 9.89 -10.18
CA ALA A 495 11.41 9.91 -11.38
C ALA A 495 11.11 8.71 -12.27
N ALA A 496 11.46 8.80 -13.56
CA ALA A 496 11.28 7.68 -14.48
C ALA A 496 12.28 6.56 -14.16
N LEU A 497 11.80 5.31 -14.13
CA LEU A 497 12.62 4.11 -14.02
C LEU A 497 12.85 3.53 -15.42
N VAL A 498 14.11 3.40 -15.85
CA VAL A 498 14.43 2.80 -17.15
C VAL A 498 14.32 1.27 -17.12
N ALA A 499 14.19 0.63 -18.29
CA ALA A 499 14.29 -0.82 -18.39
C ALA A 499 15.70 -1.27 -17.96
N GLY A 500 15.76 -2.31 -17.13
CA GLY A 500 16.98 -2.75 -16.46
C GLY A 500 17.15 -4.27 -16.43
N ASN A 501 17.99 -4.76 -15.54
CA ASN A 501 18.20 -6.20 -15.30
C ASN A 501 17.50 -6.63 -14.00
N SER A 502 17.54 -7.93 -13.68
CA SER A 502 17.12 -8.46 -12.38
C SER A 502 18.20 -9.40 -11.81
N PRO A 503 18.79 -9.11 -10.64
CA PRO A 503 18.61 -7.89 -9.83
C PRO A 503 19.22 -6.65 -10.50
N ASP A 504 18.53 -5.52 -10.40
CA ASP A 504 18.98 -4.20 -10.82
C ASP A 504 19.80 -3.53 -9.71
N LEU A 505 21.08 -3.30 -9.96
CA LEU A 505 22.01 -2.68 -9.03
C LEU A 505 22.35 -1.23 -9.40
N VAL A 506 21.80 -0.73 -10.52
CA VAL A 506 22.20 0.54 -11.12
C VAL A 506 21.07 1.54 -11.06
N ASN A 507 19.86 1.11 -11.42
CA ASN A 507 18.72 2.01 -11.48
C ASN A 507 18.05 2.14 -10.11
N VAL A 508 17.58 3.35 -9.81
CA VAL A 508 16.89 3.69 -8.57
C VAL A 508 15.41 3.88 -8.87
N LEU A 509 14.55 3.28 -8.06
CA LEU A 509 13.12 3.51 -8.09
C LEU A 509 12.78 4.62 -7.08
N ALA A 510 12.62 5.84 -7.57
CA ALA A 510 12.23 6.99 -6.77
C ALA A 510 10.70 7.07 -6.67
N VAL A 511 10.17 7.07 -5.45
CA VAL A 511 8.73 7.05 -5.16
C VAL A 511 8.32 8.17 -4.21
N ASP A 512 7.15 8.75 -4.45
CA ASP A 512 6.49 9.72 -3.58
C ASP A 512 5.21 9.09 -3.02
N LEU A 513 5.17 8.90 -1.70
CA LEU A 513 4.05 8.33 -0.96
C LEU A 513 3.20 9.39 -0.25
N GLY A 514 3.34 10.67 -0.59
CA GLY A 514 2.65 11.77 0.07
C GLY A 514 1.13 11.64 0.12
N GLU A 515 0.52 10.94 -0.84
CA GLU A 515 -0.93 10.66 -0.83
C GLU A 515 -1.34 9.69 0.29
N SER A 516 -0.55 8.66 0.56
CA SER A 516 -0.87 7.63 1.56
C SER A 516 -0.17 7.86 2.88
N ARG A 517 0.86 8.72 2.89
CA ARG A 517 1.75 8.99 4.03
C ARG A 517 2.38 7.70 4.57
N GLY A 518 2.58 6.75 3.66
CA GLY A 518 3.13 5.43 3.92
C GLY A 518 4.64 5.51 4.13
N GLN A 519 5.16 4.69 5.05
CA GLN A 519 6.60 4.57 5.25
C GLN A 519 7.15 3.30 4.60
N LEU A 520 8.30 3.42 3.96
CA LEU A 520 9.09 2.30 3.46
C LEU A 520 10.35 2.15 4.31
N GLN A 521 10.66 0.90 4.65
CA GLN A 521 11.88 0.55 5.37
C GLN A 521 12.76 -0.30 4.47
N ALA A 522 14.07 -0.14 4.62
CA ALA A 522 15.05 -1.02 4.00
C ALA A 522 14.92 -2.44 4.57
N ALA A 523 15.23 -3.43 3.75
CA ALA A 523 15.23 -4.84 4.11
C ALA A 523 16.61 -5.46 3.88
N ASP A 524 16.77 -6.72 4.27
CA ASP A 524 18.00 -7.44 3.96
C ASP A 524 17.96 -8.05 2.53
N LEU A 525 19.09 -8.62 2.12
CA LEU A 525 19.24 -9.23 0.79
C LEU A 525 18.29 -10.42 0.58
N ILE A 526 18.06 -11.20 1.62
CA ILE A 526 17.24 -12.41 1.57
C ILE A 526 15.77 -12.03 1.44
N ASP A 527 15.33 -10.99 2.15
CA ASP A 527 13.99 -10.44 2.06
C ASP A 527 13.67 -9.92 0.66
N ALA A 528 14.59 -9.16 0.05
CA ALA A 528 14.41 -8.69 -1.32
C ALA A 528 14.34 -9.85 -2.32
N GLN A 529 15.23 -10.84 -2.20
CA GLN A 529 15.26 -12.03 -3.07
C GLN A 529 14.06 -12.97 -2.86
N SER A 530 13.52 -13.00 -1.65
CA SER A 530 12.30 -13.75 -1.30
C SER A 530 11.02 -12.96 -1.59
N LEU A 531 11.14 -11.75 -2.16
CA LEU A 531 10.03 -10.86 -2.50
C LEU A 531 9.20 -10.39 -1.29
N ASN A 532 9.80 -10.33 -0.09
CA ASN A 532 9.10 -9.85 1.11
C ASN A 532 8.80 -8.34 1.04
N THR A 533 9.57 -7.57 0.26
CA THR A 533 9.39 -6.14 -0.02
C THR A 533 8.62 -5.86 -1.31
N LEU A 534 7.81 -6.81 -1.80
CA LEU A 534 7.11 -6.72 -3.08
C LEU A 534 6.31 -5.42 -3.25
N CYS A 535 6.53 -4.77 -4.39
CA CYS A 535 5.83 -3.58 -4.85
C CYS A 535 5.27 -3.84 -6.25
N TRP A 536 4.29 -3.06 -6.61
CA TRP A 536 3.72 -2.98 -7.95
C TRP A 536 3.91 -1.57 -8.50
N VAL A 537 4.30 -1.49 -9.78
CA VAL A 537 4.48 -0.23 -10.50
C VAL A 537 3.72 -0.28 -11.82
N ALA A 538 2.86 0.71 -12.07
CA ALA A 538 2.06 0.76 -13.29
C ALA A 538 2.92 0.81 -14.55
N SER A 539 2.51 0.06 -15.57
CA SER A 539 3.16 0.05 -16.89
C SER A 539 2.36 0.89 -17.90
N PRO A 540 3.02 1.65 -18.80
CA PRO A 540 2.35 2.37 -19.88
C PRO A 540 1.57 1.47 -20.85
N ALA A 541 1.97 0.21 -20.98
CA ALA A 541 1.28 -0.79 -21.82
C ALA A 541 -0.01 -1.33 -21.16
N GLY A 542 -0.31 -0.88 -19.94
CA GLY A 542 -1.40 -1.35 -19.09
C GLY A 542 -1.03 -2.59 -18.27
N GLY A 543 -1.59 -2.70 -17.07
CA GLY A 543 -1.07 -3.61 -16.04
C GLY A 543 0.09 -2.95 -15.30
N GLY A 544 1.04 -3.74 -14.79
CA GLY A 544 2.22 -3.22 -14.12
C GLY A 544 3.26 -4.29 -13.82
N GLU A 545 4.44 -3.82 -13.41
CA GLU A 545 5.55 -4.68 -13.04
C GLU A 545 5.54 -4.92 -11.53
N LEU A 546 5.78 -6.17 -11.14
CA LEU A 546 6.04 -6.53 -9.77
C LEU A 546 7.55 -6.57 -9.53
N LEU A 547 8.01 -5.88 -8.50
CA LEU A 547 9.43 -5.84 -8.13
C LEU A 547 9.60 -5.75 -6.62
N ALA A 548 10.74 -6.21 -6.10
CA ALA A 548 11.10 -6.07 -4.69
C ALA A 548 12.37 -5.23 -4.55
N TYR A 549 12.59 -4.61 -3.38
CA TYR A 549 13.75 -3.75 -3.13
C TYR A 549 14.48 -4.16 -1.84
N LYS A 550 15.78 -3.91 -1.75
CA LYS A 550 16.54 -4.04 -0.49
C LYS A 550 16.74 -2.69 0.16
N ASP A 551 17.25 -1.73 -0.59
CA ASP A 551 17.62 -0.42 -0.07
C ASP A 551 16.43 0.53 -0.15
N ALA A 552 16.19 1.30 0.91
CA ALA A 552 15.20 2.38 0.93
C ALA A 552 15.79 3.58 1.66
N THR A 553 16.02 4.67 0.93
CA THR A 553 16.61 5.91 1.47
C THR A 553 15.57 7.02 1.42
N LEU A 554 15.29 7.65 2.57
CA LEU A 554 14.38 8.80 2.64
C LEU A 554 15.10 10.05 2.11
N VAL A 555 14.60 10.65 1.03
CA VAL A 555 15.21 11.82 0.36
C VAL A 555 14.40 13.11 0.54
N GLY A 556 13.16 12.99 1.03
CA GLY A 556 12.27 14.09 1.39
C GLY A 556 11.09 13.56 2.21
N PRO A 557 10.19 14.42 2.72
CA PRO A 557 8.96 13.97 3.37
C PRO A 557 8.18 13.02 2.44
N ASP A 558 7.90 11.80 2.92
CA ASP A 558 7.21 10.72 2.19
C ASP A 558 7.87 10.29 0.84
N GLN A 559 9.08 10.76 0.53
CA GLN A 559 9.80 10.47 -0.71
C GLN A 559 11.01 9.55 -0.47
N TYR A 560 11.07 8.46 -1.22
CA TYR A 560 12.06 7.40 -1.05
C TYR A 560 12.76 7.03 -2.35
N ASP A 561 14.08 6.84 -2.27
CA ASP A 561 14.89 6.20 -3.30
C ASP A 561 15.10 4.73 -2.95
N LEU A 562 14.58 3.83 -3.78
CA LEU A 562 14.67 2.39 -3.61
C LEU A 562 15.77 1.80 -4.51
N GLY A 563 16.65 0.99 -3.93
CA GLY A 563 17.81 0.40 -4.62
C GLY A 563 17.92 -1.11 -4.40
N TYR A 564 18.76 -1.76 -5.22
CA TYR A 564 18.82 -3.22 -5.35
C TYR A 564 17.43 -3.79 -5.64
N LEU A 565 17.02 -3.74 -6.90
CA LEU A 565 15.66 -4.09 -7.31
C LEU A 565 15.61 -5.50 -7.89
N VAL A 566 14.82 -6.40 -7.32
CA VAL A 566 14.48 -7.67 -7.96
C VAL A 566 13.29 -7.40 -8.88
N ARG A 567 13.57 -7.15 -10.17
CA ARG A 567 12.60 -6.76 -11.20
C ARG A 567 11.92 -7.97 -11.85
N GLY A 568 10.74 -7.76 -12.43
CA GLY A 568 10.00 -8.78 -13.18
C GLY A 568 9.51 -9.98 -12.35
N ALA A 569 9.18 -9.76 -11.09
CA ALA A 569 8.67 -10.79 -10.20
C ALA A 569 7.37 -11.40 -10.75
N PHE A 570 7.16 -12.69 -10.49
CA PHE A 570 6.00 -13.47 -10.97
C PHE A 570 5.81 -13.42 -12.49
N GLY A 571 6.88 -13.25 -13.26
CA GLY A 571 6.84 -13.25 -14.73
C GLY A 571 6.27 -11.98 -15.35
N THR A 572 6.23 -10.87 -14.59
CA THR A 572 5.89 -9.55 -15.13
C THR A 572 7.02 -9.00 -16.00
N ASP A 573 6.68 -8.27 -17.05
CA ASP A 573 7.66 -7.73 -17.99
C ASP A 573 8.52 -6.63 -17.36
N ILE A 574 9.84 -6.72 -17.54
CA ILE A 574 10.79 -5.68 -17.11
C ILE A 574 10.76 -4.55 -18.14
N VAL A 575 10.09 -3.45 -17.81
CA VAL A 575 9.89 -2.31 -18.73
C VAL A 575 10.37 -0.98 -18.13
N ALA A 576 10.35 0.06 -18.95
CA ALA A 576 10.54 1.44 -18.49
C ALA A 576 9.22 2.01 -17.95
N HIS A 577 9.28 2.68 -16.81
CA HIS A 577 8.15 3.33 -16.15
C HIS A 577 8.34 4.85 -16.13
N PRO A 578 7.36 5.64 -16.58
CA PRO A 578 7.46 7.10 -16.58
C PRO A 578 7.32 7.67 -15.17
N ILE A 579 7.80 8.90 -14.98
CA ILE A 579 7.47 9.72 -13.81
C ILE A 579 5.94 9.85 -13.68
N GLY A 580 5.44 9.79 -12.45
CA GLY A 580 4.00 9.83 -12.16
C GLY A 580 3.26 8.51 -12.33
N ALA A 581 3.94 7.42 -12.71
CA ALA A 581 3.32 6.09 -12.72
C ALA A 581 2.89 5.65 -11.31
N ASP A 582 1.72 5.04 -11.17
CA ASP A 582 1.21 4.57 -9.90
C ASP A 582 2.13 3.52 -9.27
N PHE A 583 2.29 3.62 -7.96
CA PHE A 583 3.10 2.76 -7.13
C PHE A 583 2.28 2.22 -5.96
N MET A 584 2.46 0.95 -5.62
CA MET A 584 1.88 0.37 -4.43
C MET A 584 2.80 -0.68 -3.81
N ARG A 585 3.02 -0.60 -2.50
CA ARG A 585 3.65 -1.68 -1.73
C ARG A 585 2.63 -2.76 -1.38
N LEU A 586 2.94 -4.01 -1.71
CA LEU A 586 2.05 -5.16 -1.52
C LEU A 586 2.23 -5.82 -0.15
N ASP A 587 1.44 -5.36 0.83
CA ASP A 587 1.43 -5.87 2.20
C ASP A 587 0.01 -6.26 2.66
N GLY A 588 -0.20 -6.37 3.97
CA GLY A 588 -1.49 -6.75 4.54
C GLY A 588 -2.63 -5.75 4.35
N ALA A 589 -2.38 -4.55 3.81
CA ALA A 589 -3.39 -3.53 3.58
C ALA A 589 -4.07 -3.62 2.20
N VAL A 590 -3.65 -4.55 1.33
CA VAL A 590 -4.23 -4.74 -0.01
C VAL A 590 -5.48 -5.62 0.05
N PHE A 591 -6.61 -5.09 -0.42
CA PHE A 591 -7.86 -5.87 -0.53
C PHE A 591 -7.88 -6.71 -1.80
N LYS A 592 -8.36 -7.95 -1.68
CA LYS A 592 -8.37 -8.94 -2.76
C LYS A 592 -9.80 -9.26 -3.14
N TYR A 593 -10.21 -8.85 -4.33
CA TYR A 593 -11.55 -9.11 -4.86
C TYR A 593 -11.51 -10.27 -5.86
N PRO A 594 -12.07 -11.46 -5.52
CA PRO A 594 -12.14 -12.57 -6.46
C PRO A 594 -13.19 -12.29 -7.54
N PHE A 595 -12.88 -12.67 -8.79
CA PHE A 595 -13.80 -12.58 -9.91
C PHE A 595 -13.92 -13.91 -10.66
N ARG A 596 -14.98 -14.05 -11.44
CA ARG A 596 -15.25 -15.25 -12.23
C ARG A 596 -14.73 -15.09 -13.66
N ALA A 597 -14.37 -16.20 -14.31
CA ALA A 597 -13.88 -16.18 -15.69
C ALA A 597 -14.87 -15.54 -16.69
N ASP A 598 -16.18 -15.62 -16.45
CA ASP A 598 -17.21 -14.99 -17.30
C ASP A 598 -17.34 -13.46 -17.13
N GLN A 599 -16.57 -12.87 -16.21
CA GLN A 599 -16.48 -11.42 -16.02
C GLN A 599 -15.29 -10.79 -16.78
N ILE A 600 -14.44 -11.61 -17.42
CA ILE A 600 -13.34 -11.10 -18.26
C ILE A 600 -13.90 -10.28 -19.43
N GLY A 601 -13.28 -9.13 -19.69
CA GLY A 601 -13.71 -8.14 -20.67
C GLY A 601 -14.83 -7.22 -20.17
N LYS A 602 -15.43 -7.49 -19.01
CA LYS A 602 -16.43 -6.60 -18.40
C LYS A 602 -15.75 -5.55 -17.51
N THR A 603 -16.39 -4.38 -17.42
CA THR A 603 -16.00 -3.33 -16.49
C THR A 603 -16.74 -3.50 -15.17
N ILE A 604 -15.98 -3.55 -14.08
CA ILE A 604 -16.50 -3.55 -12.71
C ILE A 604 -16.30 -2.17 -12.11
N LEU A 605 -17.28 -1.72 -11.32
CA LEU A 605 -17.27 -0.44 -10.62
C LEU A 605 -17.10 -0.67 -9.12
N PHE A 606 -16.13 0.02 -8.53
CA PHE A 606 -15.84 0.02 -7.10
C PHE A 606 -16.24 1.35 -6.47
N LYS A 607 -16.95 1.31 -5.34
CA LYS A 607 -17.14 2.45 -4.46
C LYS A 607 -16.45 2.17 -3.13
N LEU A 608 -15.67 3.14 -2.67
CA LEU A 608 -14.91 3.06 -1.42
C LEU A 608 -15.56 4.00 -0.41
N GLN A 609 -16.28 3.44 0.55
CA GLN A 609 -17.00 4.20 1.57
C GLN A 609 -16.11 4.37 2.78
N SER A 610 -15.48 5.53 2.94
CA SER A 610 -14.47 5.76 3.98
C SER A 610 -15.08 5.81 5.37
N HIS A 611 -14.29 5.39 6.37
CA HIS A 611 -14.52 5.65 7.78
C HIS A 611 -13.22 6.15 8.43
N ASN A 612 -13.33 6.84 9.56
CA ASN A 612 -12.15 7.33 10.28
C ASN A 612 -11.45 6.21 11.08
N ILE A 613 -10.30 6.52 11.68
CA ILE A 613 -9.49 5.60 12.51
C ILE A 613 -10.23 5.02 13.73
N TRP A 614 -11.40 5.57 14.09
CA TRP A 614 -12.26 5.09 15.16
C TRP A 614 -13.48 4.29 14.65
N GLY A 615 -13.61 4.11 13.33
CA GLY A 615 -14.72 3.38 12.71
C GLY A 615 -16.01 4.17 12.52
N GLY A 616 -16.02 5.49 12.79
CA GLY A 616 -17.18 6.36 12.55
C GLY A 616 -16.97 7.34 11.39
N GLY A 617 -17.84 8.33 11.27
CA GLY A 617 -17.80 9.31 10.18
C GLY A 617 -18.03 8.71 8.79
N ILE A 618 -18.77 7.60 8.72
CA ILE A 618 -18.98 6.83 7.48
C ILE A 618 -19.62 7.73 6.40
N GLU A 619 -18.98 7.79 5.23
CA GLU A 619 -19.45 8.60 4.10
C GLU A 619 -20.78 8.10 3.50
N ASP A 620 -21.59 9.01 2.93
CA ASP A 620 -22.82 8.63 2.23
C ASP A 620 -22.52 7.99 0.86
N ARG A 621 -22.94 6.74 0.69
CA ARG A 621 -22.75 5.93 -0.53
C ARG A 621 -23.31 6.59 -1.79
N ALA A 622 -24.34 7.42 -1.67
CA ALA A 622 -24.95 8.11 -2.80
C ALA A 622 -24.00 9.15 -3.43
N GLN A 623 -23.10 9.74 -2.64
CA GLN A 623 -22.18 10.80 -3.07
C GLN A 623 -20.79 10.27 -3.46
N LEU A 624 -20.51 8.99 -3.24
CA LEU A 624 -19.21 8.39 -3.54
C LEU A 624 -18.95 8.28 -5.05
N GLN A 625 -17.73 8.66 -5.44
CA GLN A 625 -17.17 8.39 -6.77
C GLN A 625 -17.04 6.87 -6.99
N ALA A 626 -17.37 6.43 -8.20
CA ALA A 626 -17.16 5.07 -8.66
C ALA A 626 -15.84 4.98 -9.45
N TYR A 627 -14.97 4.05 -9.06
CA TYR A 627 -13.74 3.72 -9.76
C TYR A 627 -13.97 2.51 -10.66
N THR A 628 -13.61 2.61 -11.93
CA THR A 628 -13.87 1.56 -12.92
C THR A 628 -12.61 0.75 -13.20
N TYR A 629 -12.74 -0.57 -13.27
CA TYR A 629 -11.67 -1.46 -13.73
C TYR A 629 -12.23 -2.47 -14.74
N THR A 630 -11.59 -2.59 -15.90
CA THR A 630 -11.95 -3.59 -16.91
C THR A 630 -11.09 -4.83 -16.72
N ILE A 631 -11.73 -5.96 -16.39
CA ILE A 631 -11.03 -7.23 -16.17
C ILE A 631 -10.41 -7.69 -17.49
N ARG A 632 -9.12 -7.97 -17.49
CA ARG A 632 -8.35 -8.45 -18.64
C ARG A 632 -8.21 -9.97 -18.64
N GLY A 633 -8.20 -10.59 -17.47
CA GLY A 633 -7.99 -12.02 -17.29
C GLY A 633 -6.52 -12.43 -17.41
N SER A 634 -5.58 -11.58 -16.98
CA SER A 634 -4.13 -11.81 -17.16
C SER A 634 -3.66 -13.12 -16.53
N ALA A 635 -4.16 -13.46 -15.35
CA ALA A 635 -3.86 -14.72 -14.66
C ALA A 635 -4.35 -15.97 -15.43
N LEU A 636 -5.43 -15.87 -16.22
CA LEU A 636 -5.91 -17.02 -17.01
C LEU A 636 -4.96 -17.35 -18.17
N ALA A 637 -4.32 -16.33 -18.74
CA ALA A 637 -3.37 -16.43 -19.84
C ALA A 637 -1.91 -16.65 -19.39
N SER A 638 -1.64 -16.67 -18.08
CA SER A 638 -0.30 -16.95 -17.54
C SER A 638 0.14 -18.37 -17.90
N PRO A 639 1.45 -18.65 -18.02
CA PRO A 639 1.91 -20.03 -18.18
C PRO A 639 1.46 -20.94 -17.02
N LEU A 640 1.16 -22.20 -17.30
CA LEU A 640 0.85 -23.18 -16.26
C LEU A 640 2.10 -23.55 -15.45
N PRO A 641 1.95 -24.07 -14.21
CA PRO A 641 3.06 -24.65 -13.48
C PRO A 641 3.75 -25.77 -14.28
N ALA A 642 5.08 -25.86 -14.15
CA ALA A 642 5.86 -26.90 -14.81
C ALA A 642 5.46 -28.29 -14.31
N VAL A 643 5.45 -29.26 -15.23
CA VAL A 643 5.26 -30.68 -14.88
C VAL A 643 6.41 -31.14 -14.00
N THR A 644 6.12 -31.88 -12.92
CA THR A 644 7.16 -32.41 -12.02
C THR A 644 7.06 -33.93 -11.90
N GLY A 645 8.16 -34.57 -11.49
CA GLY A 645 8.19 -36.02 -11.27
C GLY A 645 8.02 -36.86 -12.55
N LEU A 646 8.38 -36.31 -13.71
CA LEU A 646 8.37 -37.06 -14.97
C LEU A 646 9.36 -38.24 -14.88
N THR A 647 8.82 -39.45 -14.90
CA THR A 647 9.57 -40.71 -14.84
C THR A 647 9.02 -41.70 -15.86
N THR A 648 9.67 -42.85 -15.99
CA THR A 648 9.23 -43.94 -16.84
C THR A 648 8.89 -45.18 -16.02
N ALA A 649 7.85 -45.89 -16.41
CA ALA A 649 7.42 -47.15 -15.82
C ALA A 649 7.20 -48.19 -16.92
N PHE A 650 7.76 -49.38 -16.77
CA PHE A 650 7.56 -50.46 -17.74
C PHE A 650 6.30 -51.26 -17.38
N VAL A 651 5.28 -51.21 -18.24
CA VAL A 651 3.99 -51.86 -17.99
C VAL A 651 3.56 -52.62 -19.24
N ALA A 652 3.28 -53.91 -19.09
CA ALA A 652 2.76 -54.77 -20.16
C ALA A 652 3.59 -54.76 -21.47
N GLY A 653 4.92 -54.64 -21.39
CA GLY A 653 5.81 -54.68 -22.55
C GLY A 653 6.06 -53.34 -23.25
N ILE A 654 5.50 -52.24 -22.72
CA ILE A 654 5.65 -50.88 -23.25
C ILE A 654 6.11 -49.97 -22.12
N THR A 655 7.06 -49.07 -22.42
CA THR A 655 7.42 -47.98 -21.50
C THR A 655 6.29 -46.95 -21.46
N ASN A 656 5.76 -46.67 -20.27
CA ASN A 656 4.86 -45.55 -20.04
C ASN A 656 5.63 -44.39 -19.41
N LEU A 657 5.29 -43.18 -19.81
CA LEU A 657 5.64 -41.96 -19.11
C LEU A 657 4.64 -41.75 -17.96
N THR A 658 5.13 -41.35 -16.80
CA THR A 658 4.32 -41.01 -15.63
C THR A 658 4.81 -39.72 -15.01
N TRP A 659 3.90 -38.86 -14.53
CA TRP A 659 4.24 -37.58 -13.90
C TRP A 659 3.31 -37.26 -12.72
N ALA A 660 3.61 -36.21 -11.96
CA ALA A 660 2.74 -35.73 -10.89
C ALA A 660 1.63 -34.84 -11.46
N THR A 661 0.45 -34.86 -10.82
CA THR A 661 -0.66 -33.95 -11.15
C THR A 661 -0.23 -32.51 -10.92
N VAL A 662 -0.36 -31.66 -11.94
CA VAL A 662 -0.23 -30.21 -11.80
C VAL A 662 -1.47 -29.67 -11.07
N THR A 663 -1.26 -28.90 -10.01
CA THR A 663 -2.34 -28.24 -9.27
C THR A 663 -2.39 -26.78 -9.71
N ASP A 664 -3.52 -26.35 -10.25
CA ASP A 664 -3.77 -25.00 -10.73
C ASP A 664 -5.22 -24.61 -10.44
N PHE A 665 -5.53 -23.32 -10.39
CA PHE A 665 -6.90 -22.83 -10.21
C PHE A 665 -7.76 -23.07 -11.46
N ARG A 666 -7.13 -23.19 -12.64
CA ARG A 666 -7.76 -23.58 -13.90
C ARG A 666 -8.11 -25.07 -13.85
N SER A 667 -9.34 -25.41 -14.21
CA SER A 667 -9.84 -26.79 -14.19
C SER A 667 -10.90 -27.02 -15.28
N PRO A 668 -10.91 -28.19 -15.95
CA PRO A 668 -9.89 -29.24 -15.89
C PRO A 668 -8.63 -28.86 -16.70
N ILE A 669 -7.46 -29.25 -16.21
CA ILE A 669 -6.22 -29.26 -17.01
C ILE A 669 -6.02 -30.63 -17.65
N ASP A 670 -5.40 -30.66 -18.82
CA ASP A 670 -4.90 -31.89 -19.45
C ASP A 670 -3.41 -31.77 -19.76
N TYR A 671 -2.83 -32.82 -20.34
CA TYR A 671 -1.41 -32.89 -20.67
C TYR A 671 -1.23 -33.24 -22.14
N GLU A 672 -0.35 -32.52 -22.81
CA GLU A 672 0.05 -32.82 -24.18
C GLU A 672 1.42 -33.48 -24.20
N VAL A 673 1.48 -34.64 -24.85
CA VAL A 673 2.71 -35.41 -25.05
C VAL A 673 3.15 -35.25 -26.50
N ARG A 674 4.39 -34.81 -26.69
CA ARG A 674 5.01 -34.65 -28.00
C ARG A 674 6.29 -35.48 -28.10
N GLN A 675 6.68 -35.89 -29.31
CA GLN A 675 7.94 -36.60 -29.57
C GLN A 675 8.75 -35.86 -30.63
N GLY A 676 10.00 -35.52 -30.31
CA GLY A 676 10.86 -34.74 -31.19
C GLY A 676 11.93 -33.92 -30.46
N PRO A 677 12.70 -33.12 -31.20
CA PRO A 677 13.88 -32.44 -30.66
C PRO A 677 13.57 -31.26 -29.72
N SER A 678 12.44 -30.59 -29.90
CA SER A 678 11.96 -29.52 -29.00
C SER A 678 10.43 -29.56 -28.93
N PHE A 679 9.84 -29.09 -27.83
CA PHE A 679 8.38 -29.09 -27.67
C PHE A 679 7.65 -28.40 -28.84
N ASN A 680 8.09 -27.21 -29.26
CA ASN A 680 7.44 -26.43 -30.32
C ASN A 680 7.46 -27.13 -31.69
N SER A 681 8.55 -27.83 -32.01
CA SER A 681 8.74 -28.49 -33.32
C SER A 681 8.36 -29.97 -33.32
N ALA A 682 8.21 -30.60 -32.16
CA ALA A 682 7.91 -32.01 -32.00
C ALA A 682 6.49 -32.36 -32.45
N GLN A 683 6.33 -33.54 -33.04
CA GLN A 683 5.02 -34.09 -33.39
C GLN A 683 4.20 -34.33 -32.13
N VAL A 684 2.90 -34.02 -32.19
CA VAL A 684 1.95 -34.33 -31.12
C VAL A 684 1.60 -35.82 -31.15
N ILE A 685 1.88 -36.52 -30.05
CA ILE A 685 1.53 -37.94 -29.87
C ILE A 685 0.10 -38.08 -29.35
N GLY A 686 -0.29 -37.20 -28.42
CA GLY A 686 -1.65 -37.17 -27.90
C GLY A 686 -1.84 -36.20 -26.75
N ARG A 687 -3.11 -35.97 -26.41
CA ARG A 687 -3.53 -35.25 -25.21
C ARG A 687 -4.26 -36.20 -24.27
N THR A 688 -3.99 -36.08 -22.97
CA THR A 688 -4.59 -36.95 -21.95
C THR A 688 -4.85 -36.17 -20.67
N PRO A 689 -6.02 -36.37 -20.00
CA PRO A 689 -6.25 -35.84 -18.66
C PRO A 689 -5.58 -36.70 -17.57
N LEU A 690 -5.03 -37.87 -17.93
CA LEU A 690 -4.34 -38.77 -17.01
C LEU A 690 -2.89 -38.32 -16.82
N THR A 691 -2.29 -38.70 -15.69
CA THR A 691 -0.88 -38.46 -15.39
C THR A 691 0.06 -39.54 -15.95
N GLN A 692 -0.36 -40.17 -17.04
CA GLN A 692 0.39 -41.20 -17.72
C GLN A 692 0.09 -41.25 -19.22
N ALA A 693 1.09 -41.62 -20.02
CA ALA A 693 0.95 -41.86 -21.46
C ALA A 693 1.94 -42.93 -21.96
N PRO A 694 1.55 -43.80 -22.90
CA PRO A 694 2.46 -44.77 -23.50
C PRO A 694 3.48 -44.11 -24.43
N THR A 695 4.67 -44.69 -24.52
CA THR A 695 5.66 -44.31 -25.54
C THR A 695 5.40 -45.08 -26.84
N TYR A 696 5.67 -44.41 -27.96
CA TYR A 696 5.62 -44.95 -29.32
C TYR A 696 7.04 -45.10 -29.88
N GLY A 697 7.83 -45.95 -29.22
CA GLY A 697 9.23 -46.20 -29.56
C GLY A 697 10.22 -45.28 -28.84
N ASP A 698 11.47 -45.35 -29.26
CA ASP A 698 12.59 -44.60 -28.70
C ASP A 698 12.60 -43.13 -29.19
N GLY A 699 13.14 -42.22 -28.38
CA GLY A 699 13.27 -40.81 -28.72
C GLY A 699 13.09 -39.87 -27.54
N THR A 700 13.18 -38.57 -27.80
CA THR A 700 12.91 -37.54 -26.80
C THR A 700 11.42 -37.23 -26.77
N TYR A 701 10.79 -37.48 -25.62
CA TYR A 701 9.41 -37.12 -25.35
C TYR A 701 9.35 -35.85 -24.52
N TRP A 702 8.34 -35.03 -24.77
CA TRP A 702 8.05 -33.81 -24.03
C TRP A 702 6.65 -33.89 -23.45
N VAL A 703 6.49 -33.46 -22.20
CA VAL A 703 5.19 -33.36 -21.53
C VAL A 703 5.01 -31.92 -21.05
N ALA A 704 3.89 -31.32 -21.43
CA ALA A 704 3.47 -30.01 -20.95
C ALA A 704 2.05 -30.10 -20.38
N ALA A 705 1.83 -29.40 -19.26
CA ALA A 705 0.46 -29.13 -18.82
C ALA A 705 -0.18 -28.15 -19.81
N HIS A 706 -1.46 -28.35 -20.07
CA HIS A 706 -2.21 -27.60 -21.06
C HIS A 706 -3.59 -27.19 -20.52
N TYR A 707 -4.02 -25.99 -20.90
CA TYR A 707 -5.34 -25.45 -20.60
C TYR A 707 -5.84 -24.62 -21.77
N LYS A 708 -7.12 -24.78 -22.12
CA LYS A 708 -7.75 -24.04 -23.20
C LYS A 708 -8.53 -22.84 -22.67
N LEU A 709 -8.19 -21.65 -23.13
CA LEU A 709 -8.83 -20.41 -22.69
C LEU A 709 -10.30 -20.32 -23.13
N PRO A 710 -11.19 -19.75 -22.29
CA PRO A 710 -12.54 -19.39 -22.68
C PRO A 710 -12.50 -18.28 -23.75
N GLY A 711 -12.69 -18.64 -25.02
CA GLY A 711 -12.57 -17.71 -26.17
C GLY A 711 -11.64 -18.19 -27.28
N GLY A 712 -10.89 -19.27 -27.03
CA GLY A 712 -9.88 -19.80 -27.97
C GLY A 712 -8.47 -19.35 -27.57
N GLY A 713 -7.47 -20.21 -27.83
CA GLY A 713 -6.10 -20.05 -27.37
C GLY A 713 -5.72 -21.16 -26.39
N ASP A 714 -4.52 -21.72 -26.59
CA ASP A 714 -3.95 -22.79 -25.78
C ASP A 714 -2.85 -22.21 -24.88
N VAL A 715 -2.93 -22.48 -23.58
CA VAL A 715 -1.94 -22.07 -22.58
C VAL A 715 -1.19 -23.31 -22.13
N TYR A 716 0.13 -23.22 -22.07
CA TYR A 716 1.00 -24.34 -21.72
C TYR A 716 1.85 -24.00 -20.50
N SER A 717 2.41 -25.03 -19.87
CA SER A 717 3.39 -24.84 -18.80
C SER A 717 4.63 -24.09 -19.30
N ALA A 718 5.13 -23.13 -18.52
CA ALA A 718 6.26 -22.26 -18.92
C ALA A 718 7.48 -23.05 -19.41
N ASN A 719 7.76 -24.18 -18.76
CA ASN A 719 8.88 -25.06 -19.08
C ASN A 719 8.34 -26.48 -19.31
N PRO A 720 8.06 -26.88 -20.57
CA PRO A 720 7.80 -28.27 -20.91
C PRO A 720 8.96 -29.17 -20.49
N VAL A 721 8.66 -30.35 -19.94
CA VAL A 721 9.71 -31.25 -19.41
C VAL A 721 9.95 -32.39 -20.39
N SER A 722 11.22 -32.67 -20.68
CA SER A 722 11.62 -33.75 -21.59
C SER A 722 12.14 -34.99 -20.87
N VAL A 723 11.97 -36.15 -21.50
CA VAL A 723 12.65 -37.41 -21.13
C VAL A 723 13.12 -38.13 -22.39
N VAL A 724 14.35 -38.64 -22.37
CA VAL A 724 14.89 -39.48 -23.44
C VAL A 724 14.60 -40.93 -23.13
N VAL A 725 13.88 -41.60 -24.02
CA VAL A 725 13.55 -43.02 -23.91
C VAL A 725 14.42 -43.80 -24.89
N THR A 726 15.19 -44.75 -24.36
CA THR A 726 16.01 -45.70 -25.12
C THR A 726 15.67 -47.10 -24.66
N GLY A 727 15.49 -48.04 -25.59
CA GLY A 727 15.08 -49.40 -25.23
C GLY A 727 13.66 -49.42 -24.65
N SER A 728 12.72 -48.73 -25.31
CA SER A 728 11.28 -48.74 -24.96
C SER A 728 10.66 -50.15 -24.89
N GLN A 729 11.40 -51.19 -25.31
CA GLN A 729 11.10 -52.61 -25.18
C GLN A 729 12.33 -53.36 -24.62
N LEU A 730 12.11 -54.35 -23.73
CA LEU A 730 13.16 -55.13 -23.05
C LEU A 730 13.91 -56.09 -23.99
N VAL A 731 15.20 -56.27 -23.71
CA VAL A 731 16.21 -57.20 -24.27
C VAL A 731 15.71 -58.16 -25.35
N SER A 732 16.19 -57.93 -26.57
CA SER A 732 15.79 -58.64 -27.78
C SER A 732 16.90 -59.51 -28.36
N ASN A 733 16.54 -60.70 -28.85
CA ASN A 733 17.33 -61.50 -29.80
C ASN A 733 17.23 -60.87 -31.20
N VAL A 734 17.77 -59.65 -31.33
CA VAL A 734 17.67 -58.85 -32.55
C VAL A 734 18.51 -59.48 -33.67
N ILE A 735 17.84 -59.97 -34.73
CA ILE A 735 18.52 -60.53 -35.91
C ILE A 735 19.09 -59.42 -36.79
N ALA A 736 18.38 -58.30 -36.91
CA ALA A 736 18.82 -57.11 -37.64
C ALA A 736 18.19 -55.84 -37.06
N ALA A 737 18.98 -54.76 -37.05
CA ALA A 737 18.54 -53.42 -36.69
C ALA A 737 19.15 -52.43 -37.66
N TYR A 738 18.36 -51.47 -38.11
CA TYR A 738 18.78 -50.43 -39.04
C TYR A 738 18.50 -49.05 -38.46
N ASP A 739 19.38 -48.11 -38.79
CA ASP A 739 19.26 -46.69 -38.52
C ASP A 739 19.40 -45.96 -39.86
N GLU A 740 18.28 -45.52 -40.41
CA GLU A 740 18.21 -44.94 -41.76
C GLU A 740 18.96 -43.60 -41.85
N ALA A 741 18.97 -42.83 -40.76
CA ALA A 741 19.74 -41.59 -40.69
C ALA A 741 21.25 -41.88 -40.71
N ALA A 742 21.71 -42.89 -39.96
CA ALA A 742 23.12 -43.28 -39.96
C ALA A 742 23.60 -43.91 -41.28
N THR A 743 22.69 -44.51 -42.05
CA THR A 743 22.97 -45.08 -43.37
C THR A 743 22.77 -44.09 -44.53
N GLY A 744 22.47 -42.82 -44.22
CA GLY A 744 22.37 -41.76 -45.22
C GLY A 744 21.09 -41.79 -46.06
N TRP A 745 19.99 -42.35 -45.54
CA TRP A 745 18.69 -42.40 -46.19
C TRP A 745 18.71 -43.07 -47.58
N SER A 746 19.33 -44.25 -47.68
CA SER A 746 19.53 -44.98 -48.94
C SER A 746 18.25 -45.60 -49.58
N GLY A 747 17.09 -45.37 -48.96
CA GLY A 747 15.79 -45.80 -49.45
C GLY A 747 15.22 -44.93 -50.58
N THR A 748 13.95 -45.15 -50.90
CA THR A 748 13.22 -44.39 -51.92
C THR A 748 12.29 -43.38 -51.27
N VAL A 749 12.46 -42.10 -51.61
CA VAL A 749 11.57 -41.01 -51.19
C VAL A 749 10.53 -40.75 -52.27
N THR A 750 9.26 -40.60 -51.90
CA THR A 750 8.17 -40.17 -52.79
C THR A 750 7.49 -38.94 -52.17
N GLY A 751 7.22 -37.90 -52.98
CA GLY A 751 6.64 -36.64 -52.48
C GLY A 751 7.62 -35.77 -51.68
N GLY A 752 8.92 -36.10 -51.69
CA GLY A 752 9.95 -35.41 -50.92
C GLY A 752 11.36 -35.65 -51.46
N GLN A 753 12.35 -35.13 -50.73
CA GLN A 753 13.78 -35.22 -51.07
C GLN A 753 14.61 -35.42 -49.79
N ALA A 754 15.79 -36.02 -49.93
CA ALA A 754 16.79 -36.06 -48.86
C ALA A 754 17.60 -34.75 -48.88
N VAL A 755 17.56 -34.00 -47.78
CA VAL A 755 18.22 -32.69 -47.64
C VAL A 755 18.96 -32.66 -46.30
N ALA A 756 20.26 -32.32 -46.34
CA ALA A 756 21.09 -32.10 -45.14
C ALA A 756 21.03 -33.22 -44.07
N GLY A 757 20.98 -34.49 -44.50
CA GLY A 757 20.92 -35.64 -43.59
C GLY A 757 19.54 -35.95 -43.01
N ALA A 758 18.47 -35.36 -43.55
CA ALA A 758 17.08 -35.62 -43.20
C ALA A 758 16.22 -35.79 -44.48
N ILE A 759 14.98 -36.29 -44.34
CA ILE A 759 13.99 -36.29 -45.42
C ILE A 759 13.01 -35.13 -45.22
N GLN A 760 12.73 -34.38 -46.29
CA GLN A 760 11.76 -33.28 -46.30
C GLN A 760 10.75 -33.48 -47.43
N LEU A 761 9.51 -33.03 -47.24
CA LEU A 761 8.52 -33.01 -48.33
C LEU A 761 8.79 -31.86 -49.31
N ALA A 762 8.45 -32.08 -50.58
CA ALA A 762 8.51 -31.07 -51.63
C ALA A 762 7.14 -30.39 -51.81
N GLY A 763 7.13 -29.19 -52.41
CA GLY A 763 5.89 -28.52 -52.78
C GLY A 763 5.06 -29.35 -53.76
N VAL A 764 3.74 -29.40 -53.57
CA VAL A 764 2.82 -30.20 -54.43
C VAL A 764 2.33 -29.44 -55.68
N GLY A 765 2.60 -28.14 -55.77
CA GLY A 765 2.15 -27.30 -56.87
C GLY A 765 2.98 -27.46 -58.14
N ASP A 766 2.32 -27.46 -59.30
CA ASP A 766 2.98 -27.45 -60.60
C ASP A 766 3.40 -26.02 -60.98
N ILE A 767 4.67 -25.70 -60.77
CA ILE A 767 5.23 -24.37 -61.11
C ILE A 767 5.17 -24.07 -62.61
N LEU A 768 5.12 -25.10 -63.48
CA LEU A 768 5.04 -24.92 -64.94
C LEU A 768 3.63 -24.58 -65.41
N ALA A 769 2.60 -24.82 -64.57
CA ALA A 769 1.22 -24.45 -64.85
C ALA A 769 0.88 -23.00 -64.44
N VAL A 770 1.81 -22.28 -63.80
CA VAL A 770 1.59 -20.92 -63.28
C VAL A 770 1.87 -19.87 -64.36
N ALA A 771 0.86 -19.04 -64.68
CA ALA A 771 0.95 -18.01 -65.72
C ALA A 771 2.00 -16.92 -65.44
N ASN A 772 2.29 -16.62 -64.17
CA ASN A 772 3.36 -15.70 -63.76
C ASN A 772 4.08 -16.22 -62.51
N VAL A 773 5.15 -17.00 -62.73
CA VAL A 773 5.95 -17.61 -61.67
C VAL A 773 6.62 -16.57 -60.76
N LEU A 774 6.88 -15.35 -61.24
CA LEU A 774 7.49 -14.27 -60.46
C LEU A 774 6.54 -13.59 -59.47
N ALA A 775 5.23 -13.87 -59.55
CA ALA A 775 4.24 -13.39 -58.60
C ALA A 775 3.98 -14.36 -57.44
N LEU A 776 4.64 -15.54 -57.45
CA LEU A 776 4.52 -16.52 -56.38
C LEU A 776 5.36 -16.09 -55.18
N ALA A 777 4.77 -16.17 -53.99
CA ALA A 777 5.45 -15.86 -52.73
C ALA A 777 6.58 -16.87 -52.42
N ASP A 778 6.45 -18.11 -52.88
CA ASP A 778 7.47 -19.16 -52.72
C ASP A 778 7.51 -20.04 -53.98
N LEU A 779 8.70 -20.23 -54.54
CA LEU A 779 8.93 -21.10 -55.71
C LEU A 779 9.29 -22.54 -55.31
N ILE A 780 9.91 -22.75 -54.16
CA ILE A 780 10.44 -24.04 -53.71
C ILE A 780 9.33 -24.89 -53.09
N TYR A 781 8.41 -24.27 -52.34
CA TYR A 781 7.31 -24.93 -51.64
C TYR A 781 5.93 -24.59 -52.23
N TYR A 782 5.90 -24.24 -53.51
CA TYR A 782 4.67 -23.86 -54.21
C TYR A 782 3.59 -24.96 -54.09
N GLY A 783 2.34 -24.55 -53.84
CA GLY A 783 1.21 -25.45 -53.62
C GLY A 783 1.13 -26.07 -52.22
N GLY A 784 2.06 -25.75 -51.32
CA GLY A 784 2.12 -26.29 -49.97
C GLY A 784 2.61 -27.73 -49.94
N PHE A 785 2.42 -28.40 -48.80
CA PHE A 785 2.86 -29.77 -48.57
C PHE A 785 1.67 -30.73 -48.56
N GLY A 786 1.95 -32.00 -48.89
CA GLY A 786 0.95 -33.07 -48.88
C GLY A 786 1.41 -34.27 -48.07
N THR A 787 1.12 -35.48 -48.56
CA THR A 787 1.64 -36.73 -48.01
C THR A 787 2.81 -37.25 -48.85
N GLY A 788 3.92 -37.60 -48.21
CA GLY A 788 5.02 -38.32 -48.83
C GLY A 788 5.41 -39.58 -48.06
N TYR A 789 6.35 -40.32 -48.63
CA TYR A 789 6.79 -41.60 -48.09
C TYR A 789 8.31 -41.76 -48.19
N TYR A 790 8.92 -42.29 -47.15
CA TYR A 790 10.26 -42.85 -47.20
C TYR A 790 10.17 -44.37 -47.06
N THR A 791 10.50 -45.12 -48.11
CA THR A 791 10.51 -46.60 -48.09
C THR A 791 11.93 -47.09 -48.00
N VAL A 792 12.22 -48.00 -47.05
CA VAL A 792 13.57 -48.53 -46.85
C VAL A 792 14.07 -49.28 -48.10
N PRO A 793 15.39 -49.31 -48.36
CA PRO A 793 15.92 -50.06 -49.48
C PRO A 793 15.71 -51.57 -49.29
N ALA A 794 15.69 -52.33 -50.39
CA ALA A 794 15.48 -53.78 -50.33
C ALA A 794 16.53 -54.51 -49.46
N SER A 795 17.74 -53.95 -49.33
CA SER A 795 18.82 -54.45 -48.47
C SER A 795 18.56 -54.30 -46.97
N HIS A 796 17.61 -53.46 -46.56
CA HIS A 796 17.23 -53.26 -45.16
C HIS A 796 15.93 -54.00 -44.77
N ARG A 797 15.35 -54.75 -45.70
CA ARG A 797 14.25 -55.67 -45.39
C ARG A 797 14.77 -56.81 -44.53
N ILE A 798 14.05 -57.11 -43.46
CA ILE A 798 14.48 -58.14 -42.50
C ILE A 798 13.73 -59.42 -42.84
N ASN A 799 14.45 -60.45 -43.28
CA ASN A 799 13.92 -61.79 -43.54
C ASN A 799 14.51 -62.77 -42.53
N ILE A 800 13.64 -63.44 -41.78
CA ILE A 800 14.00 -64.35 -40.68
C ILE A 800 13.92 -65.83 -41.10
N GLY A 801 13.72 -66.11 -42.39
CA GLY A 801 13.78 -67.45 -42.99
C GLY A 801 12.60 -68.40 -42.69
N ARG A 802 11.71 -68.02 -41.76
CA ARG A 802 10.49 -68.78 -41.41
C ARG A 802 9.41 -67.84 -40.88
N VAL A 803 8.14 -68.26 -40.93
CA VAL A 803 7.06 -67.51 -40.24
C VAL A 803 7.16 -67.75 -38.74
N ALA A 804 7.42 -66.69 -37.97
CA ALA A 804 7.46 -66.74 -36.50
C ALA A 804 6.83 -65.46 -35.89
N PRO A 805 6.28 -65.51 -34.66
CA PRO A 805 5.80 -64.33 -33.96
C PRO A 805 6.98 -63.49 -33.46
N CYS A 806 7.33 -62.43 -34.19
CA CYS A 806 8.46 -61.55 -33.88
C CYS A 806 8.01 -60.26 -33.20
N ALA A 807 8.74 -59.82 -32.18
CA ALA A 807 8.53 -58.49 -31.62
C ALA A 807 9.21 -57.46 -32.53
N VAL A 808 8.44 -56.47 -32.99
CA VAL A 808 8.94 -55.45 -33.91
C VAL A 808 8.99 -54.12 -33.19
N ALA A 809 10.18 -53.56 -33.08
CA ALA A 809 10.41 -52.23 -32.54
C ALA A 809 10.73 -51.27 -33.69
N ALA A 810 10.10 -50.09 -33.69
CA ALA A 810 10.44 -49.01 -34.58
C ALA A 810 10.36 -47.67 -33.84
N SER A 811 11.15 -46.70 -34.30
CA SER A 811 11.11 -45.33 -33.80
C SER A 811 11.35 -44.36 -34.92
N VAL A 812 10.66 -43.22 -34.86
CA VAL A 812 10.72 -42.17 -35.87
C VAL A 812 10.90 -40.83 -35.17
N THR A 813 11.68 -39.93 -35.77
CA THR A 813 11.86 -38.57 -35.27
C THR A 813 11.56 -37.60 -36.40
N ILE A 814 10.48 -36.86 -36.25
CA ILE A 814 10.09 -35.77 -37.14
C ILE A 814 10.04 -34.45 -36.37
N ARG A 815 10.27 -33.35 -37.08
CA ARG A 815 10.02 -32.00 -36.58
C ARG A 815 9.39 -31.12 -37.64
N GLY A 816 8.59 -30.15 -37.24
CA GLY A 816 8.16 -29.05 -38.09
C GLY A 816 9.24 -27.96 -38.17
N GLN A 817 9.40 -27.36 -39.34
CA GLN A 817 10.28 -26.22 -39.58
C GLN A 817 9.53 -25.16 -40.40
N SER A 818 9.70 -23.87 -40.09
CA SER A 818 9.01 -22.82 -40.83
C SER A 818 9.68 -22.57 -42.18
N ILE A 819 8.90 -22.31 -43.24
CA ILE A 819 9.44 -21.76 -44.50
C ILE A 819 10.00 -20.34 -44.31
N HIS A 820 9.70 -19.68 -43.18
CA HIS A 820 10.03 -18.30 -42.86
C HIS A 820 11.10 -18.14 -41.75
N ASP A 821 11.90 -19.18 -41.46
CA ASP A 821 12.93 -19.14 -40.39
C ASP A 821 13.86 -17.92 -40.48
N ASN A 822 14.09 -17.37 -41.68
CA ASN A 822 14.74 -16.06 -41.85
C ASN A 822 13.70 -14.95 -41.96
N VAL A 823 13.19 -14.49 -40.81
CA VAL A 823 12.17 -13.44 -40.73
C VAL A 823 12.59 -12.13 -41.41
N LEU A 824 13.90 -11.84 -41.48
CA LEU A 824 14.45 -10.64 -42.13
C LEU A 824 14.39 -10.70 -43.67
N ALA A 825 14.16 -11.87 -44.24
CA ALA A 825 13.95 -12.05 -45.68
C ALA A 825 12.46 -11.99 -46.08
N VAL A 826 11.54 -11.89 -45.10
CA VAL A 826 10.10 -11.88 -45.35
C VAL A 826 9.60 -10.44 -45.53
N THR A 827 8.93 -10.17 -46.64
CA THR A 827 8.45 -8.83 -47.02
C THR A 827 7.33 -8.31 -46.11
N ASP A 828 6.51 -9.20 -45.55
CA ASP A 828 5.46 -8.88 -44.59
C ASP A 828 5.40 -9.96 -43.48
N ALA A 829 6.18 -9.75 -42.43
CA ALA A 829 6.23 -10.66 -41.28
C ALA A 829 4.92 -10.70 -40.47
N LEU A 830 4.03 -9.71 -40.62
CA LEU A 830 2.75 -9.67 -39.91
C LEU A 830 1.67 -10.53 -40.60
N SER A 831 1.91 -10.95 -41.84
CA SER A 831 1.05 -11.89 -42.57
C SER A 831 1.31 -13.36 -42.22
N ILE A 832 2.36 -13.65 -41.43
CA ILE A 832 2.73 -15.00 -41.02
C ILE A 832 1.82 -15.43 -39.86
N SER A 833 1.10 -16.55 -40.05
CA SER A 833 0.14 -17.08 -39.07
C SER A 833 0.79 -17.48 -37.74
N ASP A 834 2.06 -17.90 -37.76
CA ASP A 834 2.82 -18.26 -36.57
C ASP A 834 4.31 -17.89 -36.73
N VAL A 835 4.68 -16.75 -36.16
CA VAL A 835 6.07 -16.25 -36.16
C VAL A 835 6.89 -16.89 -35.03
N THR A 836 6.26 -17.41 -33.98
CA THR A 836 6.93 -17.93 -32.78
C THR A 836 7.25 -19.44 -32.87
N GLY A 837 6.68 -20.11 -33.88
CA GLY A 837 6.93 -21.50 -34.22
C GLY A 837 6.18 -22.49 -33.32
N PHE A 838 5.16 -22.04 -32.59
CA PHE A 838 4.40 -22.85 -31.63
C PHE A 838 3.49 -23.90 -32.30
N LEU A 839 3.03 -23.62 -33.52
CA LEU A 839 2.14 -24.45 -34.33
C LEU A 839 2.89 -25.40 -35.27
N LEU A 840 4.22 -25.33 -35.35
CA LEU A 840 5.01 -26.15 -36.27
C LEU A 840 4.87 -27.66 -36.00
N GLY A 841 4.90 -28.07 -34.73
CA GLY A 841 4.73 -29.47 -34.33
C GLY A 841 3.36 -30.07 -34.69
N PRO A 842 2.24 -29.44 -34.27
CA PRO A 842 0.88 -29.89 -34.62
C PRO A 842 0.60 -30.01 -36.12
N ASN A 843 1.33 -29.26 -36.95
CA ASN A 843 1.14 -29.26 -38.39
C ASN A 843 1.82 -30.45 -39.10
N VAL A 844 2.62 -31.27 -38.41
CA VAL A 844 3.36 -32.38 -39.02
C VAL A 844 3.07 -33.72 -38.35
N ASP A 845 3.12 -34.80 -39.14
CA ASP A 845 2.93 -36.17 -38.66
C ASP A 845 3.89 -37.13 -39.38
N ALA A 846 4.49 -38.06 -38.62
CA ALA A 846 5.21 -39.20 -39.16
C ALA A 846 4.64 -40.49 -38.58
N SER A 847 4.12 -41.37 -39.44
CA SER A 847 3.68 -42.70 -39.05
C SER A 847 4.56 -43.77 -39.68
N VAL A 848 5.11 -44.66 -38.85
CA VAL A 848 5.80 -45.85 -39.36
C VAL A 848 4.74 -46.82 -39.89
N GLN A 849 4.96 -47.35 -41.07
CA GLN A 849 4.14 -48.38 -41.68
C GLN A 849 4.98 -49.62 -41.95
N ILE A 850 4.36 -50.77 -41.74
CA ILE A 850 4.96 -52.08 -41.94
C ILE A 850 4.13 -52.85 -42.96
N ARG A 851 4.78 -53.70 -43.74
CA ARG A 851 4.10 -54.76 -44.50
C ARG A 851 4.83 -56.08 -44.29
N LEU A 852 4.06 -57.15 -44.33
CA LEU A 852 4.51 -58.48 -43.95
C LEU A 852 4.53 -59.40 -45.17
N SER A 853 5.50 -60.31 -45.20
CA SER A 853 5.57 -61.41 -46.17
C SER A 853 5.57 -62.76 -45.45
N GLN A 854 4.75 -63.68 -45.93
CA GLN A 854 4.65 -65.05 -45.39
C GLN A 854 5.62 -66.04 -46.08
N ASP A 855 6.13 -65.68 -47.26
CA ASP A 855 7.00 -66.52 -48.11
C ASP A 855 8.35 -65.85 -48.44
N GLY A 856 8.59 -64.64 -47.94
CA GLY A 856 9.79 -63.83 -48.21
C GLY A 856 9.80 -63.08 -49.53
N THR A 857 8.79 -63.23 -50.38
CA THR A 857 8.78 -62.68 -51.75
C THR A 857 7.49 -61.92 -52.07
N SER A 858 6.34 -62.42 -51.63
CA SER A 858 5.02 -61.80 -51.78
C SER A 858 4.71 -60.92 -50.57
N TRP A 859 4.28 -59.69 -50.80
CA TRP A 859 4.04 -58.70 -49.73
C TRP A 859 2.56 -58.36 -49.59
N GLY A 860 2.09 -58.30 -48.34
CA GLY A 860 0.77 -57.77 -48.03
C GLY A 860 0.66 -56.25 -48.23
N ALA A 861 -0.52 -55.71 -47.92
CA ALA A 861 -0.74 -54.26 -47.89
C ALA A 861 0.09 -53.59 -46.78
N TRP A 862 0.42 -52.32 -46.99
CA TRP A 862 0.99 -51.48 -45.94
C TRP A 862 -0.05 -51.21 -44.85
N GLN A 863 0.36 -51.35 -43.60
CA GLN A 863 -0.44 -51.04 -42.41
C GLN A 863 0.38 -50.16 -41.45
N ASP A 864 -0.28 -49.30 -40.68
CA ASP A 864 0.40 -48.52 -39.65
C ASP A 864 0.99 -49.47 -38.59
N TRP A 865 2.26 -49.26 -38.24
CA TRP A 865 2.93 -50.04 -37.22
C TRP A 865 2.44 -49.61 -35.84
N ILE A 866 2.14 -50.61 -35.02
CA ILE A 866 1.78 -50.45 -33.61
C ILE A 866 2.74 -51.35 -32.82
N PRO A 867 3.30 -50.89 -31.69
CA PRO A 867 4.15 -51.72 -30.84
C PRO A 867 3.51 -53.07 -30.51
N GLY A 868 4.19 -54.17 -30.82
CA GLY A 868 3.67 -55.51 -30.57
C GLY A 868 4.37 -56.62 -31.37
N THR A 869 3.73 -57.78 -31.38
CA THR A 869 4.24 -58.99 -32.04
C THR A 869 3.56 -59.21 -33.39
N PHE A 870 4.35 -59.44 -34.43
CA PHE A 870 3.89 -59.68 -35.80
C PHE A 870 4.38 -61.04 -36.28
N SER A 871 3.47 -61.88 -36.79
CA SER A 871 3.82 -63.19 -37.36
C SER A 871 4.07 -63.11 -38.86
N ALA A 872 5.35 -63.15 -39.26
CA ALA A 872 5.76 -63.11 -40.66
C ALA A 872 7.14 -63.74 -40.86
N MET A 873 7.51 -63.99 -42.11
CA MET A 873 8.85 -64.41 -42.50
C MET A 873 9.74 -63.23 -42.89
N ALA A 874 9.19 -62.21 -43.55
CA ALA A 874 9.92 -60.99 -43.83
C ALA A 874 9.12 -59.72 -43.54
N PHE A 875 9.84 -58.67 -43.15
CA PHE A 875 9.33 -57.37 -42.72
C PHE A 875 9.93 -56.27 -43.58
N ASP A 876 9.07 -55.39 -44.10
CA ASP A 876 9.45 -54.22 -44.88
C ASP A 876 8.77 -53.00 -44.26
N PHE A 877 9.50 -51.88 -44.25
CA PHE A 877 9.11 -50.70 -43.49
C PHE A 877 9.11 -49.45 -44.37
N ARG A 878 8.23 -48.52 -44.06
CA ARG A 878 8.25 -47.16 -44.60
C ARG A 878 7.77 -46.16 -43.57
N VAL A 879 8.07 -44.89 -43.76
CA VAL A 879 7.49 -43.79 -42.99
C VAL A 879 6.56 -43.01 -43.90
N ARG A 880 5.31 -42.84 -43.49
CA ARG A 880 4.39 -41.86 -44.07
C ARG A 880 4.63 -40.52 -43.39
N ILE A 881 4.90 -39.49 -44.17
CA ILE A 881 5.19 -38.14 -43.70
C ILE A 881 4.06 -37.24 -44.20
N VAL A 882 3.50 -36.42 -43.33
CA VAL A 882 2.44 -35.49 -43.68
C VAL A 882 2.76 -34.11 -43.11
N SER A 883 2.43 -33.07 -43.87
CA SER A 883 2.20 -31.73 -43.33
C SER A 883 0.82 -31.23 -43.75
N TRP A 884 0.12 -30.64 -42.80
CA TRP A 884 -1.25 -30.12 -42.96
C TRP A 884 -1.28 -28.62 -43.26
N ASP A 885 -0.12 -27.97 -43.18
CA ASP A 885 0.05 -26.54 -43.34
C ASP A 885 1.07 -26.25 -44.43
N ALA A 886 0.75 -25.28 -45.31
CA ALA A 886 1.60 -24.91 -46.42
C ALA A 886 2.88 -24.18 -45.99
N GLN A 887 2.94 -23.68 -44.75
CA GLN A 887 4.08 -22.92 -44.22
C GLN A 887 5.00 -23.77 -43.33
N THR A 888 4.64 -25.03 -43.06
CA THR A 888 5.40 -25.92 -42.17
C THR A 888 6.02 -27.06 -42.95
N ILE A 889 7.36 -27.07 -43.05
CA ILE A 889 8.16 -28.13 -43.64
C ILE A 889 8.25 -29.31 -42.64
N PRO A 890 7.75 -30.51 -42.98
CA PRO A 890 7.99 -31.70 -42.19
C PRO A 890 9.40 -32.24 -42.45
N VAL A 891 10.23 -32.28 -41.40
CA VAL A 891 11.62 -32.74 -41.47
C VAL A 891 11.77 -34.05 -40.68
N LEU A 892 11.85 -35.17 -41.39
CA LEU A 892 12.13 -36.49 -40.83
C LEU A 892 13.64 -36.66 -40.65
N SER A 893 14.11 -36.63 -39.40
CA SER A 893 15.55 -36.67 -39.06
C SER A 893 16.01 -37.98 -38.41
N GLY A 894 15.10 -38.90 -38.10
CA GLY A 894 15.45 -40.20 -37.53
C GLY A 894 14.44 -41.26 -37.90
N PHE A 895 14.91 -42.45 -38.25
CA PHE A 895 14.07 -43.63 -38.41
C PHE A 895 14.90 -44.87 -38.12
N LYS A 896 14.50 -45.63 -37.09
CA LYS A 896 15.16 -46.87 -36.68
C LYS A 896 14.13 -47.98 -36.54
N PHE A 897 14.54 -49.20 -36.81
CA PHE A 897 13.70 -50.37 -36.58
C PHE A 897 14.54 -51.62 -36.36
N SER A 898 13.97 -52.58 -35.64
CA SER A 898 14.56 -53.88 -35.37
C SER A 898 13.49 -54.95 -35.25
N VAL A 899 13.85 -56.17 -35.63
CA VAL A 899 13.00 -57.34 -35.47
C VAL A 899 13.68 -58.31 -34.51
N ASP A 900 12.96 -58.61 -33.44
CA ASP A 900 13.32 -59.58 -32.42
C ASP A 900 12.58 -60.89 -32.65
N VAL A 901 13.30 -61.99 -32.57
CA VAL A 901 12.79 -63.32 -32.93
C VAL A 901 12.78 -64.22 -31.71
N PRO A 902 11.69 -64.96 -31.47
CA PRO A 902 11.59 -65.83 -30.30
C PRO A 902 12.64 -66.94 -30.36
N ASP A 903 13.09 -67.38 -29.19
CA ASP A 903 13.91 -68.57 -29.04
C ASP A 903 13.24 -69.77 -29.74
N ARG A 904 14.04 -70.50 -30.50
CA ARG A 904 13.67 -71.77 -31.11
C ARG A 904 14.35 -72.92 -30.36
N THR A 905 13.58 -73.97 -30.12
CA THR A 905 14.07 -75.21 -29.51
C THR A 905 13.67 -76.39 -30.38
N GLU A 906 14.62 -77.28 -30.65
CA GLU A 906 14.39 -78.55 -31.36
C GLU A 906 14.67 -79.72 -30.42
N ASP A 907 13.67 -80.58 -30.19
CA ASP A 907 13.73 -81.70 -29.25
C ASP A 907 13.41 -83.03 -29.97
N HIS A 908 14.39 -83.92 -30.11
CA HIS A 908 14.21 -85.19 -30.84
C HIS A 908 15.01 -86.35 -30.22
N ALA A 909 14.55 -87.58 -30.48
CA ALA A 909 15.23 -88.82 -30.12
C ALA A 909 15.75 -89.53 -31.38
N VAL A 910 17.02 -89.98 -31.37
CA VAL A 910 17.68 -90.58 -32.54
C VAL A 910 18.53 -91.78 -32.14
N ILE A 911 18.53 -92.82 -32.97
CA ILE A 911 19.40 -94.00 -32.81
C ILE A 911 20.65 -93.80 -33.66
N LEU A 912 21.82 -93.80 -33.02
CA LEU A 912 23.12 -93.69 -33.69
C LEU A 912 23.64 -95.07 -34.10
N GLY A 913 24.26 -95.17 -35.27
CA GLY A 913 24.88 -96.41 -35.79
C GLY A 913 26.35 -96.60 -35.38
N ALA A 914 26.86 -97.83 -35.45
CA ALA A 914 28.21 -98.21 -35.00
C ALA A 914 29.34 -98.03 -36.06
N GLY A 915 29.12 -97.22 -37.11
CA GLY A 915 30.04 -97.13 -38.26
C GLY A 915 30.74 -95.78 -38.44
N ALA A 916 30.02 -94.68 -38.27
CA ALA A 916 30.52 -93.31 -38.45
C ALA A 916 29.63 -92.33 -37.66
N ALA A 917 30.09 -91.08 -37.49
CA ALA A 917 29.28 -90.02 -36.92
C ALA A 917 27.98 -89.82 -37.70
N THR A 918 26.87 -89.77 -36.98
CA THR A 918 25.55 -89.53 -37.58
C THR A 918 25.35 -88.03 -37.74
N ILE A 919 24.98 -87.60 -38.94
CA ILE A 919 24.68 -86.20 -39.24
C ILE A 919 23.20 -85.95 -38.93
N ILE A 920 22.94 -85.12 -37.93
CA ILE A 920 21.60 -84.67 -37.57
C ILE A 920 21.30 -83.38 -38.33
N THR A 921 20.20 -83.35 -39.07
CA THR A 921 19.65 -82.13 -39.70
C THR A 921 18.39 -81.72 -38.95
N TYR A 922 18.26 -80.45 -38.58
CA TYR A 922 17.06 -79.96 -37.91
C TYR A 922 15.85 -80.02 -38.86
N PRO A 923 14.67 -80.43 -38.38
CA PRO A 923 13.46 -80.36 -39.19
C PRO A 923 13.04 -78.89 -39.39
N GLY A 924 12.80 -78.50 -40.66
CA GLY A 924 12.42 -77.14 -41.03
C GLY A 924 13.60 -76.26 -41.46
N ALA A 925 13.41 -74.93 -41.44
CA ALA A 925 14.46 -73.97 -41.81
C ALA A 925 15.66 -74.07 -40.85
N ALA A 926 16.84 -73.56 -41.24
CA ALA A 926 17.99 -73.45 -40.35
C ALA A 926 17.72 -72.45 -39.19
N PHE A 927 18.49 -72.52 -38.11
CA PHE A 927 18.56 -71.44 -37.11
C PHE A 927 19.15 -70.17 -37.74
N ASN A 928 18.79 -69.00 -37.23
CA ASN A 928 19.17 -67.70 -37.78
C ASN A 928 20.57 -67.24 -37.35
N GLY A 929 21.04 -67.67 -36.17
CA GLY A 929 22.36 -67.28 -35.63
C GLY A 929 22.45 -65.79 -35.23
N SER A 930 23.54 -65.40 -34.55
CA SER A 930 23.70 -64.03 -34.02
C SER A 930 23.91 -62.94 -35.08
N LYS A 931 23.61 -61.70 -34.65
CA LYS A 931 23.64 -60.45 -35.42
C LYS A 931 24.80 -60.40 -36.42
N GLY A 932 24.47 -60.37 -37.72
CA GLY A 932 25.46 -60.21 -38.81
C GLY A 932 26.02 -61.50 -39.42
N GLY A 933 25.39 -62.66 -39.20
CA GLY A 933 25.76 -63.90 -39.90
C GLY A 933 27.10 -64.50 -39.45
N GLN A 934 27.56 -64.17 -38.24
CA GLN A 934 28.82 -64.66 -37.67
C GLN A 934 28.56 -65.50 -36.41
N GLY A 935 28.19 -66.77 -36.62
CA GLY A 935 28.94 -67.86 -35.97
C GLY A 935 28.63 -68.31 -34.54
N VAL A 936 27.45 -68.07 -33.95
CA VAL A 936 27.02 -68.89 -32.79
C VAL A 936 26.05 -69.96 -33.28
N ALA A 937 26.57 -71.15 -33.54
CA ALA A 937 25.74 -72.31 -33.86
C ALA A 937 24.80 -72.61 -32.67
N PRO A 938 23.57 -73.11 -32.91
CA PRO A 938 22.65 -73.48 -31.83
C PRO A 938 23.34 -74.43 -30.86
N ASN A 939 23.07 -74.29 -29.56
CA ASN A 939 23.71 -75.10 -28.53
C ASN A 939 22.98 -76.44 -28.41
N PRO A 940 23.55 -77.57 -28.88
CA PRO A 940 22.89 -78.86 -28.80
C PRO A 940 23.28 -79.55 -27.50
N GLN A 941 22.31 -79.69 -26.60
CA GLN A 941 22.39 -80.52 -25.42
C GLN A 941 22.01 -81.96 -25.81
N ILE A 942 22.88 -82.92 -25.56
CA ILE A 942 22.66 -84.32 -25.93
C ILE A 942 22.77 -85.20 -24.69
N THR A 943 21.85 -86.16 -24.57
CA THR A 943 21.82 -87.15 -23.51
C THR A 943 21.77 -88.55 -24.10
N ILE A 944 22.57 -89.47 -23.57
CA ILE A 944 22.60 -90.88 -24.01
C ILE A 944 21.55 -91.65 -23.22
N VAL A 945 20.63 -92.30 -23.91
CA VAL A 945 19.58 -93.13 -23.30
C VAL A 945 20.15 -94.53 -23.08
N GLY A 946 20.23 -94.96 -21.81
CA GLY A 946 20.78 -96.27 -21.43
C GLY A 946 22.31 -96.37 -21.55
N ALA A 947 23.03 -95.32 -21.14
CA ALA A 947 24.49 -95.27 -21.19
C ALA A 947 25.16 -96.45 -20.44
N GLN A 948 26.21 -97.00 -21.05
CA GLN A 948 27.07 -98.02 -20.46
C GLN A 948 28.35 -97.38 -19.91
N ALA A 949 29.03 -98.05 -18.97
CA ALA A 949 30.30 -97.57 -18.45
C ALA A 949 31.33 -97.44 -19.58
N GLY A 950 31.95 -96.26 -19.70
CA GLY A 950 32.91 -95.93 -20.76
C GLY A 950 32.31 -95.33 -22.04
N ASP A 951 30.99 -95.07 -22.09
CA ASP A 951 30.37 -94.33 -23.20
C ASP A 951 30.71 -92.83 -23.10
N ASP A 952 31.41 -92.31 -24.10
CA ASP A 952 31.71 -90.88 -24.25
C ASP A 952 31.02 -90.31 -25.50
N LEU A 953 30.38 -89.15 -25.33
CA LEU A 953 29.72 -88.43 -26.41
C LEU A 953 30.75 -87.56 -27.16
N VAL A 954 30.81 -87.70 -28.49
CA VAL A 954 31.60 -86.81 -29.34
C VAL A 954 30.67 -86.03 -30.26
N LEU A 955 30.61 -84.72 -30.01
CA LEU A 955 29.85 -83.74 -30.78
C LEU A 955 30.82 -82.92 -31.64
N SER A 956 30.50 -82.75 -32.92
CA SER A 956 31.31 -81.98 -33.87
C SER A 956 30.46 -81.38 -34.99
N GLY A 957 31.04 -80.49 -35.80
CA GLY A 957 30.38 -79.97 -36.99
C GLY A 957 29.05 -79.26 -36.72
N ILE A 958 28.94 -78.52 -35.62
CA ILE A 958 27.72 -77.78 -35.26
C ILE A 958 27.55 -76.61 -36.25
N THR A 959 26.43 -76.60 -36.95
CA THR A 959 26.03 -75.57 -37.93
C THR A 959 24.61 -75.08 -37.63
N LEU A 960 24.17 -74.03 -38.31
CA LEU A 960 22.79 -73.55 -38.22
C LEU A 960 21.75 -74.57 -38.72
N ALA A 961 22.15 -75.54 -39.55
CA ALA A 961 21.27 -76.54 -40.14
C ALA A 961 21.29 -77.90 -39.40
N GLY A 962 22.24 -78.11 -38.48
CA GLY A 962 22.42 -79.41 -37.83
C GLY A 962 23.79 -79.60 -37.18
N PHE A 963 24.09 -80.81 -36.73
CA PHE A 963 25.37 -81.19 -36.11
C PHE A 963 25.71 -82.67 -36.36
N SER A 964 26.97 -83.05 -36.13
CA SER A 964 27.42 -84.43 -36.20
C SER A 964 27.66 -85.00 -34.80
N VAL A 965 27.11 -86.19 -34.52
CA VAL A 965 27.21 -86.84 -33.21
C VAL A 965 27.55 -88.33 -33.33
N GLN A 966 28.39 -88.80 -32.41
CA GLN A 966 28.67 -90.23 -32.20
C GLN A 966 28.86 -90.52 -30.70
N VAL A 967 28.66 -91.77 -30.32
CA VAL A 967 29.06 -92.28 -29.00
C VAL A 967 30.22 -93.24 -29.20
N VAL A 968 31.30 -93.06 -28.44
CA VAL A 968 32.46 -93.93 -28.45
C VAL A 968 32.57 -94.67 -27.13
N ASN A 969 32.98 -95.93 -27.14
CA ASN A 969 33.29 -96.70 -25.94
C ASN A 969 34.62 -97.43 -26.17
N GLY A 970 35.63 -97.14 -25.34
CA GLY A 970 36.97 -97.71 -25.49
C GLY A 970 37.67 -97.40 -26.82
N GLY A 971 37.29 -96.29 -27.48
CA GLY A 971 37.86 -95.84 -28.76
C GLY A 971 37.13 -96.32 -30.02
N ALA A 972 36.13 -97.20 -29.92
CA ALA A 972 35.28 -97.63 -31.04
C ALA A 972 33.90 -96.95 -31.01
N ILE A 973 33.33 -96.64 -32.19
CA ILE A 973 31.99 -96.06 -32.30
C ILE A 973 30.95 -97.15 -32.00
N VAL A 974 30.01 -96.87 -31.09
CA VAL A 974 28.98 -97.81 -30.66
C VAL A 974 27.58 -97.28 -30.93
N ALA A 975 26.65 -98.18 -31.22
CA ALA A 975 25.25 -97.81 -31.42
C ALA A 975 24.58 -97.49 -30.07
N ARG A 976 23.97 -96.31 -29.97
CA ARG A 976 23.21 -95.83 -28.81
C ARG A 976 22.04 -94.97 -29.23
N THR A 977 20.99 -94.97 -28.43
CA THR A 977 19.90 -93.99 -28.55
C THR A 977 20.30 -92.72 -27.81
N ILE A 978 20.10 -91.56 -28.44
CA ILE A 978 20.30 -90.25 -27.81
C ILE A 978 19.00 -89.46 -27.85
N ASN A 979 18.82 -88.57 -26.86
CA ASN A 979 17.91 -87.44 -26.99
C ASN A 979 18.75 -86.18 -27.16
N TYR A 980 18.37 -85.32 -28.09
CA TYR A 980 18.99 -84.00 -28.23
C TYR A 980 17.95 -82.88 -28.10
N ARG A 981 18.37 -81.80 -27.46
CA ARG A 981 17.70 -80.50 -27.38
C ARG A 981 18.65 -79.47 -27.96
N SER A 982 18.27 -78.76 -29.02
CA SER A 982 19.07 -77.66 -29.57
C SER A 982 18.35 -76.34 -29.40
N GLN A 983 19.00 -75.37 -28.74
CA GLN A 983 18.45 -74.05 -28.49
C GLN A 983 19.21 -72.97 -29.27
N GLY A 984 18.48 -72.04 -29.88
CA GLY A 984 18.98 -70.89 -30.63
C GLY A 984 17.80 -69.98 -31.02
N TYR A 985 17.95 -69.13 -32.04
CA TYR A 985 16.88 -68.29 -32.58
C TYR A 985 16.85 -68.37 -34.11
#